data_AF-A0A3M7M9B3-F1
#
_entry.id   AF-A0A3M7M9B3-F1
#
_cell.length_a   1.000
_cell.length_b   1.000
_cell.length_c   1.000
_cell.angle_alpha   90.00
_cell.angle_beta   90.00
_cell.angle_gamma   90.00
#
_symmetry.space_group_name_H-M   'P 1'
#
loop_
_entity.id
_entity.type
_entity.pdbx_description
1 polymer ?
#
loop_
_entity_poly.entity_id
_entity_poly.type
_entity_poly.pdbx_seq_one_letter_code
_entity_poly.pdbx_strand_id
1 'polypeptide(L)'
;MSNSQRVVIIGAGIVGTNLADELVSRGWNDITVIEQGPLSMPGGSTSHAPGLVFQTNPSKTMTLLAKYTVEKLQALEKDGQNCFNQLGGLEVATTPERLEEIKRKHGYAQSWGIEAHLISPEECLQRYPLLNKDMILGGLHIPSDGLALAARATQLLIENTRNAGVNYLEHTVVTNIEQANGKVTGVTTNKGSIPADIVVSCAGFWGVEIGAMIGLKVPLLPLGHQYAKTTAVPGLENREVNKKINAMNAELPILRHQDQDLYYREHGEQFGIGYYGHRPMPVKASSLGVTPEHVDEKNMPSRLDFTPEDFAPAWKATKELIPVLQQTEIVDGFNGIFSFTPDGGSVVGQAPNLDNFWVAEAVWVTHSAGVARAVAETLTDGRSTVDISECELTRFEEVQLSPEYVSETSQQNFVEIYDIIHPLAPKENPRNLRVSPFHARQREQGAFFLEVGGWERPHWYEANAGLVRTLPEAWKPVDRDAWSSKFYSPIAAAEAWKTRNAVALYDMTTFHRFEVSGPGAVHLLQRLTTSDVSKHPGSITHTLLVNAHGGVLSDLFISRLEEDLFQVGANTATDLAYLAREARRQVKHTPTEWAQIRDITGSTCCLGLWGPRARDVIQTVSSDDFSNKGLPYMGVKKTSIAGVPVTMFRKSFVGEYGWEIQTTPDYGQRLWDILWQSGKPHGLIAAGRAAFNGLRIEKGIRASGSDMNSEHNPWEAGVTYAIQMGKKADFVGKAALESLSRKAAPRRLRCLTVDDGRSMVLGKEPVFVDGQRAGYVTSAAFGYTVRKPVAYAWLPSNVSEGTSVEIEYFGKKIKATVTQDPLYDPQERRLRGEGNSEPELQKRHVISPPPNFHDLRTFLISFFLMSLFAAAIKRYTLSPLAKPIIRVNPSPITARAMHIQSIPMWEGTGNNYAYLVSDDKTKEAVIIDPANPEEVLPVLRDQTSTGGLKLTKIINTHHHGDHAGGNVDTIKAFGLPVIGGRDCAKVSTTPEHNSTFEIGSIKVKALHTPCHTQDSICFYMEDGNGRAVFTGDTLFIGGCGRFFEGTPEQMHKALNETLASLPDDTKVYPGHEYTKGNVKFAKSVLNNDAIKKLDEYSQANKETQGKFTIGDEKKHNVFMRVQDPEIQKITGKKEPVDVMGALRAMKDKS
;
A
#
# COMPACT_ATOMS: atom_id res chain seq x y z
N MET A 1 1.74 -46.87 -21.39
CA MET A 1 2.10 -47.17 -20.00
C MET A 1 2.35 -45.84 -19.33
N SER A 2 1.46 -45.34 -18.47
CA SER A 2 1.74 -44.11 -17.71
C SER A 2 2.76 -44.45 -16.64
N ASN A 3 3.98 -43.96 -16.74
CA ASN A 3 4.91 -43.97 -15.61
C ASN A 3 4.26 -43.13 -14.50
N SER A 4 3.61 -43.76 -13.53
CA SER A 4 3.16 -43.09 -12.31
C SER A 4 4.40 -42.46 -11.66
N GLN A 5 4.39 -41.14 -11.47
CA GLN A 5 5.50 -40.46 -10.80
C GLN A 5 5.38 -40.71 -9.29
N ARG A 6 6.50 -41.00 -8.62
CA ARG A 6 6.52 -41.14 -7.16
C ARG A 6 6.40 -39.77 -6.52
N VAL A 7 5.32 -39.51 -5.80
CA VAL A 7 5.08 -38.23 -5.13
C VAL A 7 5.23 -38.40 -3.62
N VAL A 8 6.01 -37.53 -3.00
CA VAL A 8 6.04 -37.39 -1.54
C VAL A 8 5.38 -36.06 -1.15
N ILE A 9 4.40 -36.12 -0.25
CA ILE A 9 3.76 -34.95 0.35
C ILE A 9 4.22 -34.86 1.81
N ILE A 10 4.77 -33.71 2.20
CA ILE A 10 5.25 -33.48 3.57
C ILE A 10 4.16 -32.70 4.34
N GLY A 11 3.55 -33.34 5.33
CA GLY A 11 2.49 -32.81 6.18
C GLY A 11 1.11 -33.40 5.87
N ALA A 12 0.46 -34.00 6.87
CA ALA A 12 -0.90 -34.55 6.79
C ALA A 12 -1.97 -33.58 7.34
N GLY A 13 -1.70 -32.27 7.29
CA GLY A 13 -2.71 -31.23 7.52
C GLY A 13 -3.79 -31.21 6.44
N ILE A 14 -4.72 -30.26 6.55
CA ILE A 14 -5.84 -30.15 5.59
C ILE A 14 -5.37 -29.94 4.13
N VAL A 15 -4.24 -29.28 3.90
CA VAL A 15 -3.68 -29.04 2.56
C VAL A 15 -3.13 -30.34 1.96
N GLY A 16 -2.22 -31.01 2.67
CA GLY A 16 -1.55 -32.21 2.16
C GLY A 16 -2.51 -33.37 1.92
N THR A 17 -3.49 -33.56 2.79
CA THR A 17 -4.54 -34.59 2.61
C THR A 17 -5.49 -34.27 1.46
N ASN A 18 -5.87 -33.01 1.27
CA ASN A 18 -6.61 -32.60 0.07
C ASN A 18 -5.77 -32.80 -1.20
N LEU A 19 -4.48 -32.47 -1.18
CA LEU A 19 -3.61 -32.64 -2.34
C LEU A 19 -3.49 -34.12 -2.75
N ALA A 20 -3.30 -35.02 -1.78
CA ALA A 20 -3.31 -36.46 -2.04
C ALA A 20 -4.61 -36.90 -2.72
N ASP A 21 -5.76 -36.43 -2.21
CA ASP A 21 -7.09 -36.74 -2.77
C ASP A 21 -7.30 -36.17 -4.19
N GLU A 22 -6.88 -34.93 -4.43
CA GLU A 22 -6.95 -34.32 -5.76
C GLU A 22 -6.08 -35.03 -6.79
N LEU A 23 -4.89 -35.50 -6.39
CA LEU A 23 -4.01 -36.30 -7.24
C LEU A 23 -4.60 -37.69 -7.52
N VAL A 24 -5.15 -38.36 -6.50
CA VAL A 24 -5.86 -39.65 -6.65
C VAL A 24 -7.02 -39.52 -7.63
N SER A 25 -7.84 -38.47 -7.51
CA SER A 25 -8.96 -38.23 -8.42
C SER A 25 -8.54 -38.02 -9.88
N ARG A 26 -7.26 -37.66 -10.11
CA ARG A 26 -6.63 -37.49 -11.43
C ARG A 26 -5.79 -38.70 -11.86
N GLY A 27 -5.90 -39.82 -11.15
CA GLY A 27 -5.27 -41.09 -11.50
C GLY A 27 -3.82 -41.24 -11.04
N TRP A 28 -3.30 -40.34 -10.21
CA TRP A 28 -1.98 -40.48 -9.59
C TRP A 28 -2.14 -41.12 -8.22
N ASN A 29 -1.52 -42.27 -7.97
CA ASN A 29 -1.69 -43.03 -6.73
C ASN A 29 -0.39 -43.55 -6.10
N ASP A 30 0.76 -43.39 -6.76
CA ASP A 30 2.08 -43.64 -6.15
C ASP A 30 2.49 -42.43 -5.28
N ILE A 31 1.77 -42.29 -4.17
CA ILE A 31 1.85 -41.14 -3.26
C ILE A 31 2.19 -41.63 -1.86
N THR A 32 3.19 -41.01 -1.24
CA THR A 32 3.48 -41.16 0.19
C THR A 32 3.30 -39.84 0.90
N VAL A 33 2.43 -39.79 1.91
CA VAL A 33 2.24 -38.64 2.80
C VAL A 33 3.01 -38.89 4.10
N ILE A 34 3.85 -37.95 4.50
CA ILE A 34 4.70 -38.04 5.69
C ILE A 34 4.21 -37.03 6.73
N GLU A 35 4.04 -37.49 7.97
CA GLU A 35 3.63 -36.65 9.11
C GLU A 35 4.52 -36.94 10.34
N GLN A 36 4.97 -35.87 11.00
CA GLN A 36 5.77 -35.98 12.22
C GLN A 36 4.92 -36.32 13.45
N GLY A 37 3.65 -35.91 13.48
CA GLY A 37 2.69 -36.28 14.52
C GLY A 37 1.96 -37.61 14.26
N PRO A 38 1.04 -38.00 15.16
CA PRO A 38 0.11 -39.12 14.92
C PRO A 38 -0.97 -38.71 13.90
N LEU A 39 -1.40 -39.63 13.04
CA LEU A 39 -2.40 -39.30 12.00
C LEU A 39 -3.80 -39.03 12.56
N SER A 40 -4.12 -39.60 13.74
CA SER A 40 -5.38 -39.32 14.43
C SER A 40 -5.50 -37.85 14.84
N MET A 41 -4.38 -37.19 15.15
CA MET A 41 -4.31 -35.77 15.47
C MET A 41 -2.89 -35.22 15.18
N PRO A 42 -2.60 -34.78 13.94
CA PRO A 42 -1.24 -34.39 13.53
C PRO A 42 -0.58 -33.27 14.35
N GLY A 43 -1.38 -32.42 15.00
CA GLY A 43 -0.90 -31.39 15.94
C GLY A 43 -0.48 -30.06 15.31
N GLY A 44 -0.50 -29.94 13.97
CA GLY A 44 -0.40 -28.66 13.26
C GLY A 44 -1.68 -27.81 13.34
N SER A 45 -1.68 -26.62 12.73
CA SER A 45 -2.76 -25.62 12.87
C SER A 45 -4.17 -26.12 12.51
N THR A 46 -4.28 -27.07 11.57
CA THR A 46 -5.56 -27.73 11.25
C THR A 46 -6.24 -28.33 12.48
N SER A 47 -5.47 -28.83 13.45
CA SER A 47 -5.96 -29.53 14.64
C SER A 47 -6.62 -28.61 15.69
N HIS A 48 -6.41 -27.29 15.58
CA HIS A 48 -7.02 -26.31 16.49
C HIS A 48 -7.91 -25.27 15.78
N ALA A 49 -7.98 -25.31 14.45
CA ALA A 49 -8.72 -24.31 13.69
C ALA A 49 -10.23 -24.33 14.02
N PRO A 50 -10.85 -23.18 14.35
CA PRO A 50 -12.27 -23.12 14.69
C PRO A 50 -13.21 -23.33 13.49
N GLY A 51 -12.66 -23.27 12.27
CA GLY A 51 -13.32 -23.69 11.03
C GLY A 51 -14.12 -22.61 10.31
N LEU A 52 -14.02 -21.33 10.67
CA LEU A 52 -14.78 -20.27 9.98
C LEU A 52 -14.34 -20.14 8.52
N VAL A 53 -15.30 -20.19 7.60
CA VAL A 53 -15.09 -20.00 6.16
C VAL A 53 -15.95 -18.85 5.68
N PHE A 54 -15.31 -17.71 5.45
CA PHE A 54 -15.89 -16.57 4.75
C PHE A 54 -15.33 -16.54 3.33
N GLN A 55 -16.19 -16.71 2.32
CA GLN A 55 -15.75 -16.84 0.93
C GLN A 55 -15.36 -15.51 0.28
N THR A 56 -16.05 -14.42 0.65
CA THR A 56 -15.85 -13.11 0.00
C THR A 56 -14.46 -12.56 0.29
N ASN A 57 -13.69 -12.30 -0.77
CA ASN A 57 -12.34 -11.75 -0.70
C ASN A 57 -12.12 -10.71 -1.82
N PRO A 58 -11.30 -9.66 -1.60
CA PRO A 58 -10.89 -8.77 -2.70
C PRO A 58 -10.13 -9.49 -3.81
N SER A 59 -9.48 -10.62 -3.55
CA SER A 59 -8.88 -11.48 -4.59
C SER A 59 -9.94 -12.41 -5.19
N LYS A 60 -10.04 -12.38 -6.52
CA LYS A 60 -10.85 -13.34 -7.29
C LYS A 60 -10.37 -14.76 -7.04
N THR A 61 -9.06 -14.97 -7.11
CA THR A 61 -8.42 -16.27 -6.88
C THR A 61 -8.81 -16.82 -5.52
N MET A 62 -8.59 -16.08 -4.44
CA MET A 62 -8.90 -16.55 -3.10
C MET A 62 -10.41 -16.85 -2.93
N THR A 63 -11.29 -16.04 -3.51
CA THR A 63 -12.75 -16.31 -3.49
C THR A 63 -13.10 -17.62 -4.20
N LEU A 64 -12.53 -17.90 -5.37
CA LEU A 64 -12.79 -19.14 -6.11
C LEU A 64 -12.21 -20.37 -5.40
N LEU A 65 -11.05 -20.25 -4.77
CA LEU A 65 -10.46 -21.32 -3.95
C LEU A 65 -11.31 -21.60 -2.69
N ALA A 66 -11.88 -20.54 -2.08
CA ALA A 66 -12.79 -20.68 -0.95
C ALA A 66 -14.10 -21.36 -1.34
N LYS A 67 -14.69 -20.94 -2.48
CA LYS A 67 -15.90 -21.54 -3.02
C LYS A 67 -15.75 -23.03 -3.26
N TYR A 68 -14.67 -23.44 -3.91
CA TYR A 68 -14.39 -24.86 -4.11
C TYR A 68 -14.18 -25.62 -2.80
N THR A 69 -13.61 -24.97 -1.78
CA THR A 69 -13.45 -25.59 -0.46
C THR A 69 -14.79 -25.84 0.22
N VAL A 70 -15.73 -24.91 0.13
CA VAL A 70 -17.11 -25.13 0.61
C VAL A 70 -17.76 -26.30 -0.14
N GLU A 71 -17.72 -26.29 -1.48
CA GLU A 71 -18.28 -27.36 -2.33
C GLU A 71 -17.70 -28.74 -1.95
N LYS A 72 -16.39 -28.85 -1.81
CA LYS A 72 -15.72 -30.11 -1.49
C LYS A 72 -16.04 -30.61 -0.08
N LEU A 73 -16.04 -29.73 0.92
CA LEU A 73 -16.34 -30.12 2.30
C LEU A 73 -17.81 -30.52 2.49
N GLN A 74 -18.73 -29.95 1.71
CA GLN A 74 -20.12 -30.38 1.67
C GLN A 74 -20.27 -31.76 1.01
N ALA A 75 -19.49 -32.06 -0.02
CA ALA A 75 -19.49 -33.36 -0.70
C ALA A 75 -18.78 -34.47 0.10
N LEU A 76 -17.88 -34.12 1.02
CA LEU A 76 -17.14 -35.08 1.84
C LEU A 76 -18.00 -35.58 3.01
N GLU A 77 -18.75 -36.65 2.77
CA GLU A 77 -19.75 -37.22 3.68
C GLU A 77 -19.40 -38.64 4.13
N LYS A 78 -19.68 -38.94 5.41
CA LYS A 78 -19.70 -40.29 5.97
C LYS A 78 -20.76 -40.38 7.07
N ASP A 79 -21.49 -41.48 7.11
CA ASP A 79 -22.55 -41.76 8.10
C ASP A 79 -23.65 -40.68 8.16
N GLY A 80 -24.05 -40.12 7.00
CA GLY A 80 -25.10 -39.10 6.92
C GLY A 80 -24.65 -37.68 7.32
N GLN A 81 -23.34 -37.47 7.54
CA GLN A 81 -22.80 -36.19 7.99
C GLN A 81 -21.58 -35.77 7.16
N ASN A 82 -21.70 -34.59 6.53
CA ASN A 82 -20.62 -33.97 5.76
C ASN A 82 -19.61 -33.21 6.65
N CYS A 83 -18.64 -32.55 6.02
CA CYS A 83 -17.59 -31.80 6.70
C CYS A 83 -17.79 -30.27 6.71
N PHE A 84 -19.01 -29.79 6.42
CA PHE A 84 -19.30 -28.36 6.38
C PHE A 84 -20.70 -28.04 6.91
N ASN A 85 -20.76 -27.26 8.00
CA ASN A 85 -22.02 -26.73 8.51
C ASN A 85 -22.30 -25.35 7.88
N GLN A 86 -23.19 -25.31 6.89
CA GLN A 86 -23.53 -24.10 6.13
C GLN A 86 -24.56 -23.24 6.87
N LEU A 87 -24.09 -22.50 7.86
CA LEU A 87 -24.91 -21.63 8.72
C LEU A 87 -25.15 -20.24 8.12
N GLY A 88 -24.44 -19.91 7.04
CA GLY A 88 -24.24 -18.54 6.59
C GLY A 88 -23.16 -17.82 7.39
N GLY A 89 -22.70 -16.70 6.83
CA GLY A 89 -21.75 -15.79 7.46
C GLY A 89 -22.35 -14.39 7.56
N LEU A 90 -22.09 -13.72 8.67
CA LEU A 90 -22.51 -12.36 8.95
C LEU A 90 -21.29 -11.51 9.32
N GLU A 91 -20.98 -10.51 8.48
CA GLU A 91 -20.05 -9.43 8.85
C GLU A 91 -20.89 -8.22 9.29
N VAL A 92 -20.65 -7.67 10.48
CA VAL A 92 -21.38 -6.50 11.00
C VAL A 92 -20.55 -5.23 10.94
N ALA A 93 -21.20 -4.10 10.67
CA ALA A 93 -20.62 -2.77 10.79
C ALA A 93 -21.10 -2.08 12.07
N THR A 94 -20.15 -1.54 12.83
CA THR A 94 -20.40 -0.68 14.00
C THR A 94 -19.91 0.75 13.78
N THR A 95 -19.22 0.99 12.66
CA THR A 95 -18.76 2.31 12.21
C THR A 95 -19.33 2.65 10.81
N PRO A 96 -19.57 3.92 10.49
CA PRO A 96 -19.98 4.33 9.14
C PRO A 96 -19.01 3.89 8.05
N GLU A 97 -17.70 3.93 8.34
CA GLU A 97 -16.64 3.51 7.42
C GLU A 97 -16.75 2.02 7.10
N ARG A 98 -17.00 1.17 8.10
CA ARG A 98 -17.21 -0.27 7.89
C ARG A 98 -18.46 -0.58 7.10
N LEU A 99 -19.53 0.22 7.27
CA LEU A 99 -20.74 0.07 6.47
C LEU A 99 -20.46 0.33 4.98
N GLU A 100 -19.62 1.32 4.65
CA GLU A 100 -19.16 1.54 3.28
C GLU A 100 -18.26 0.40 2.79
N GLU A 101 -17.34 -0.11 3.62
CA GLU A 101 -16.52 -1.27 3.27
C GLU A 101 -17.35 -2.51 2.96
N ILE A 102 -18.41 -2.76 3.73
CA ILE A 102 -19.32 -3.88 3.50
C ILE A 102 -20.02 -3.75 2.13
N LYS A 103 -20.38 -2.53 1.68
CA LYS A 103 -20.90 -2.30 0.33
C LYS A 103 -19.87 -2.61 -0.76
N ARG A 104 -18.60 -2.29 -0.51
CA ARG A 104 -17.49 -2.66 -1.41
C ARG A 104 -17.29 -4.17 -1.47
N LYS A 105 -17.33 -4.86 -0.32
CA LYS A 105 -17.27 -6.33 -0.24
C LYS A 105 -18.47 -7.01 -0.91
N HIS A 106 -19.66 -6.45 -0.81
CA HIS A 106 -20.81 -6.89 -1.61
C HIS A 106 -20.47 -6.84 -3.10
N GLY A 107 -19.84 -5.75 -3.57
CA GLY A 107 -19.33 -5.65 -4.94
C GLY A 107 -18.38 -6.80 -5.32
N TYR A 108 -17.43 -7.16 -4.43
CA TYR A 108 -16.55 -8.32 -4.66
C TYR A 108 -17.33 -9.63 -4.75
N ALA A 109 -18.26 -9.88 -3.84
CA ALA A 109 -19.11 -11.07 -3.86
C ALA A 109 -19.86 -11.17 -5.20
N GLN A 110 -20.41 -10.05 -5.68
CA GLN A 110 -21.03 -9.98 -6.99
C GLN A 110 -20.03 -10.34 -8.10
N SER A 111 -18.87 -9.67 -8.19
CA SER A 111 -17.85 -9.91 -9.22
C SER A 111 -17.43 -11.39 -9.32
N TRP A 112 -17.33 -12.07 -8.18
CA TRP A 112 -16.81 -13.44 -8.08
C TRP A 112 -17.89 -14.52 -8.03
N GLY A 113 -19.18 -14.15 -8.15
CA GLY A 113 -20.28 -15.10 -8.21
C GLY A 113 -20.61 -15.76 -6.87
N ILE A 114 -20.50 -15.00 -5.77
CA ILE A 114 -20.98 -15.34 -4.43
C ILE A 114 -22.30 -14.61 -4.19
N GLU A 115 -23.31 -15.33 -3.71
CA GLU A 115 -24.55 -14.72 -3.24
C GLU A 115 -24.30 -14.00 -1.91
N ALA A 116 -24.55 -12.70 -1.87
CA ALA A 116 -24.40 -11.89 -0.67
C ALA A 116 -25.48 -10.81 -0.62
N HIS A 117 -25.93 -10.49 0.59
CA HIS A 117 -27.00 -9.55 0.85
C HIS A 117 -26.51 -8.46 1.82
N LEU A 118 -26.65 -7.20 1.41
CA LEU A 118 -26.57 -6.08 2.33
C LEU A 118 -27.86 -6.05 3.15
N ILE A 119 -27.75 -6.13 4.47
CA ILE A 119 -28.89 -6.22 5.37
C ILE A 119 -28.90 -5.09 6.40
N SER A 120 -30.11 -4.68 6.77
CA SER A 120 -30.38 -3.65 7.78
C SER A 120 -30.01 -4.11 9.21
N PRO A 121 -29.85 -3.18 10.17
CA PRO A 121 -29.70 -3.53 11.58
C PRO A 121 -30.79 -4.47 12.10
N GLU A 122 -32.05 -4.26 11.69
CA GLU A 122 -33.18 -5.09 12.10
C GLU A 122 -33.04 -6.53 11.56
N GLU A 123 -32.63 -6.69 10.31
CA GLU A 123 -32.37 -8.00 9.71
C GLU A 123 -31.14 -8.69 10.34
N CYS A 124 -30.10 -7.93 10.71
CA CYS A 124 -28.98 -8.47 11.50
C CYS A 124 -29.47 -9.05 12.82
N LEU A 125 -30.33 -8.34 13.55
CA LEU A 125 -30.87 -8.77 14.83
C LEU A 125 -31.84 -9.96 14.69
N GLN A 126 -32.63 -10.02 13.61
CA GLN A 126 -33.47 -11.18 13.33
C GLN A 126 -32.64 -12.45 13.11
N ARG A 127 -31.50 -12.33 12.43
CA ARG A 127 -30.59 -13.45 12.15
C ARG A 127 -29.69 -13.79 13.32
N TYR A 128 -29.31 -12.79 14.11
CA TYR A 128 -28.42 -12.93 15.25
C TYR A 128 -28.99 -12.20 16.47
N PRO A 129 -29.97 -12.81 17.17
CA PRO A 129 -30.72 -12.14 18.24
C PRO A 129 -29.90 -11.72 19.46
N LEU A 130 -28.67 -12.24 19.59
CA LEU A 130 -27.78 -11.95 20.71
C LEU A 130 -26.99 -10.64 20.54
N LEU A 131 -27.03 -10.01 19.36
CA LEU A 131 -26.32 -8.76 19.09
C LEU A 131 -26.91 -7.59 19.90
N ASN A 132 -26.04 -6.68 20.30
CA ASN A 132 -26.42 -5.40 20.86
C ASN A 132 -26.99 -4.48 19.76
N LYS A 133 -28.31 -4.31 19.77
CA LYS A 133 -29.04 -3.49 18.79
C LYS A 133 -28.54 -2.04 18.66
N ASP A 134 -27.96 -1.47 19.72
CA ASP A 134 -27.59 -0.05 19.75
C ASP A 134 -26.24 0.19 19.05
N MET A 135 -25.50 -0.86 18.69
CA MET A 135 -24.19 -0.78 18.04
C MET A 135 -24.22 -1.06 16.53
N ILE A 136 -25.23 -1.76 16.03
CA ILE A 136 -25.23 -2.29 14.66
C ILE A 136 -25.77 -1.26 13.68
N LEU A 137 -24.97 -0.94 12.65
CA LEU A 137 -25.36 -0.04 11.55
C LEU A 137 -25.85 -0.79 10.31
N GLY A 138 -25.55 -2.09 10.21
CA GLY A 138 -25.94 -2.99 9.13
C GLY A 138 -24.96 -4.16 9.02
N GLY A 139 -25.14 -5.01 8.02
CA GLY A 139 -24.26 -6.15 7.81
C GLY A 139 -24.22 -6.70 6.38
N LEU A 140 -23.24 -7.56 6.13
CA LEU A 140 -23.12 -8.39 4.94
C LEU A 140 -23.45 -9.83 5.32
N HIS A 141 -24.54 -10.37 4.76
CA HIS A 141 -24.93 -11.75 4.97
C HIS A 141 -24.63 -12.60 3.72
N ILE A 142 -23.88 -13.68 3.91
CA ILE A 142 -23.47 -14.61 2.86
C ILE A 142 -24.01 -16.00 3.22
N PRO A 143 -25.14 -16.44 2.65
CA PRO A 143 -25.80 -17.68 3.04
C PRO A 143 -24.92 -18.93 2.86
N SER A 144 -23.99 -18.89 1.90
CA SER A 144 -23.16 -20.04 1.55
C SER A 144 -21.97 -20.26 2.49
N ASP A 145 -21.66 -19.31 3.36
CA ASP A 145 -20.57 -19.38 4.34
C ASP A 145 -20.93 -20.30 5.53
N GLY A 146 -19.96 -20.61 6.38
CA GLY A 146 -20.19 -21.50 7.51
C GLY A 146 -18.93 -22.09 8.15
N LEU A 147 -19.08 -23.26 8.76
CA LEU A 147 -18.05 -23.91 9.55
C LEU A 147 -17.52 -25.18 8.90
N ALA A 148 -16.23 -25.18 8.56
CA ALA A 148 -15.48 -26.36 8.18
C ALA A 148 -15.14 -27.24 9.39
N LEU A 149 -15.42 -28.54 9.29
CA LEU A 149 -14.97 -29.55 10.25
C LEU A 149 -13.58 -30.04 9.84
N ALA A 150 -12.57 -29.17 9.87
CA ALA A 150 -11.26 -29.41 9.26
C ALA A 150 -10.59 -30.71 9.72
N ALA A 151 -10.55 -30.99 11.03
CA ALA A 151 -9.98 -32.22 11.56
C ALA A 151 -10.72 -33.49 11.08
N ARG A 152 -12.07 -33.45 11.01
CA ARG A 152 -12.89 -34.55 10.46
C ARG A 152 -12.60 -34.73 8.96
N ALA A 153 -12.53 -33.64 8.21
CA ALA A 153 -12.24 -33.68 6.78
C ALA A 153 -10.88 -34.33 6.53
N THR A 154 -9.85 -33.97 7.29
CA THR A 154 -8.53 -34.61 7.24
C THR A 154 -8.63 -36.12 7.46
N GLN A 155 -9.38 -36.60 8.48
CA GLN A 155 -9.53 -38.03 8.73
C GLN A 155 -10.23 -38.77 7.57
N LEU A 156 -11.32 -38.20 7.04
CA LEU A 156 -12.03 -38.81 5.90
C LEU A 156 -11.19 -38.83 4.62
N LEU A 157 -10.40 -37.78 4.37
CA LEU A 157 -9.48 -37.73 3.24
C LEU A 157 -8.37 -38.77 3.39
N ILE A 158 -7.80 -38.95 4.58
CA ILE A 158 -6.82 -40.02 4.86
C ILE A 158 -7.44 -41.38 4.58
N GLU A 159 -8.63 -41.65 5.11
CA GLU A 159 -9.33 -42.91 4.89
C GLU A 159 -9.58 -43.18 3.40
N ASN A 160 -10.18 -42.22 2.69
CA ASN A 160 -10.53 -42.36 1.27
C ASN A 160 -9.28 -42.58 0.40
N THR A 161 -8.23 -41.80 0.62
CA THR A 161 -7.01 -41.89 -0.19
C THR A 161 -6.17 -43.12 0.16
N ARG A 162 -6.16 -43.55 1.43
CA ARG A 162 -5.53 -44.83 1.82
C ARG A 162 -6.22 -46.01 1.12
N ASN A 163 -7.55 -46.00 1.04
CA ASN A 163 -8.31 -47.01 0.29
C ASN A 163 -7.98 -46.98 -1.21
N ALA A 164 -7.55 -45.83 -1.75
CA ALA A 164 -7.10 -45.67 -3.12
C ALA A 164 -5.60 -45.96 -3.35
N GLY A 165 -4.86 -46.35 -2.31
CA GLY A 165 -3.46 -46.79 -2.40
C GLY A 165 -2.41 -45.79 -1.89
N VAL A 166 -2.81 -44.64 -1.36
CA VAL A 166 -1.86 -43.66 -0.78
C VAL A 166 -1.25 -44.22 0.50
N ASN A 167 0.08 -44.18 0.58
CA ASN A 167 0.82 -44.58 1.76
C ASN A 167 0.93 -43.42 2.76
N TYR A 168 0.72 -43.68 4.04
CA TYR A 168 0.79 -42.67 5.11
C TYR A 168 1.80 -43.10 6.17
N LEU A 169 2.74 -42.21 6.47
CA LEU A 169 3.81 -42.46 7.44
C LEU A 169 3.72 -41.44 8.58
N GLU A 170 3.18 -41.87 9.71
CA GLU A 170 3.08 -41.07 10.93
C GLU A 170 4.33 -41.20 11.82
N HIS A 171 4.50 -40.31 12.79
CA HIS A 171 5.70 -40.24 13.63
C HIS A 171 7.02 -40.28 12.82
N THR A 172 7.00 -39.67 11.65
CA THR A 172 8.08 -39.73 10.67
C THR A 172 8.53 -38.31 10.36
N VAL A 173 9.70 -37.95 10.89
CA VAL A 173 10.26 -36.60 10.80
C VAL A 173 11.13 -36.53 9.56
N VAL A 174 10.83 -35.60 8.67
CA VAL A 174 11.69 -35.26 7.54
C VAL A 174 12.90 -34.49 8.06
N THR A 175 14.11 -34.92 7.68
CA THR A 175 15.37 -34.32 8.14
C THR A 175 16.22 -33.76 7.01
N ASN A 176 15.99 -34.21 5.77
CA ASN A 176 16.66 -33.69 4.59
C ASN A 176 15.88 -33.98 3.30
N ILE A 177 16.12 -33.20 2.25
CA ILE A 177 15.61 -33.44 0.90
C ILE A 177 16.77 -33.95 0.02
N GLU A 178 16.59 -35.10 -0.60
CA GLU A 178 17.60 -35.69 -1.47
C GLU A 178 17.48 -35.10 -2.89
N GLN A 179 18.61 -34.79 -3.50
CA GLN A 179 18.66 -34.16 -4.81
C GLN A 179 19.87 -34.62 -5.61
N ALA A 180 19.69 -34.74 -6.92
CA ALA A 180 20.76 -35.02 -7.88
C ALA A 180 20.52 -34.23 -9.18
N ASN A 181 21.58 -33.70 -9.77
CA ASN A 181 21.52 -32.96 -11.05
C ASN A 181 20.50 -31.81 -11.06
N GLY A 182 20.32 -31.14 -9.92
CA GLY A 182 19.38 -30.03 -9.73
C GLY A 182 17.91 -30.43 -9.77
N LYS A 183 17.58 -31.70 -9.49
CA LYS A 183 16.23 -32.24 -9.36
C LYS A 183 16.11 -33.01 -8.05
N VAL A 184 14.92 -33.00 -7.44
CA VAL A 184 14.62 -33.85 -6.28
C VAL A 184 14.67 -35.34 -6.64
N THR A 185 15.16 -36.17 -5.71
CA THR A 185 15.25 -37.64 -5.86
C THR A 185 14.66 -38.42 -4.71
N GLY A 186 14.37 -37.76 -3.58
CA GLY A 186 13.83 -38.41 -2.39
C GLY A 186 13.77 -37.50 -1.18
N VAL A 187 13.35 -38.08 -0.06
CA VAL A 187 13.25 -37.43 1.25
C VAL A 187 13.93 -38.33 2.28
N THR A 188 14.87 -37.78 3.05
CA THR A 188 15.48 -38.48 4.18
C THR A 188 14.66 -38.23 5.44
N THR A 189 14.40 -39.29 6.22
CA THR A 189 13.65 -39.23 7.46
C THR A 189 14.40 -39.89 8.61
N ASN A 190 13.90 -39.75 9.83
CA ASN A 190 14.38 -40.52 10.99
C ASN A 190 14.18 -42.05 10.86
N LYS A 191 13.43 -42.53 9.86
CA LYS A 191 13.16 -43.95 9.60
C LYS A 191 13.78 -44.46 8.29
N GLY A 192 14.66 -43.66 7.66
CA GLY A 192 15.32 -43.98 6.39
C GLY A 192 14.87 -43.07 5.24
N SER A 193 15.36 -43.38 4.04
CA SER A 193 15.10 -42.59 2.83
C SER A 193 13.91 -43.11 2.04
N ILE A 194 13.11 -42.18 1.51
CA ILE A 194 11.94 -42.46 0.66
C ILE A 194 12.21 -41.83 -0.71
N PRO A 195 12.28 -42.61 -1.80
CA PRO A 195 12.55 -42.07 -3.12
C PRO A 195 11.34 -41.30 -3.67
N ALA A 196 11.59 -40.22 -4.40
CA ALA A 196 10.56 -39.34 -4.94
C ALA A 196 10.98 -38.71 -6.27
N ASP A 197 10.05 -38.60 -7.21
CA ASP A 197 10.21 -37.85 -8.45
C ASP A 197 9.69 -36.41 -8.33
N ILE A 198 8.73 -36.21 -7.41
CA ILE A 198 8.15 -34.93 -6.98
C ILE A 198 8.04 -34.92 -5.46
N VAL A 199 8.39 -33.79 -4.85
CA VAL A 199 8.13 -33.52 -3.43
C VAL A 199 7.29 -32.25 -3.31
N VAL A 200 6.22 -32.30 -2.51
CA VAL A 200 5.38 -31.13 -2.20
C VAL A 200 5.39 -30.87 -0.70
N SER A 201 5.96 -29.74 -0.28
CA SER A 201 5.89 -29.28 1.11
C SER A 201 4.53 -28.68 1.40
N CYS A 202 3.75 -29.37 2.24
CA CYS A 202 2.47 -28.91 2.81
C CYS A 202 2.60 -28.76 4.34
N ALA A 203 3.79 -28.36 4.80
CA ALA A 203 4.19 -28.42 6.22
C ALA A 203 3.66 -27.25 7.08
N GLY A 204 2.71 -26.46 6.56
CA GLY A 204 2.13 -25.32 7.28
C GLY A 204 3.20 -24.33 7.72
N PHE A 205 3.23 -23.98 9.00
CA PHE A 205 4.19 -23.02 9.53
C PHE A 205 5.63 -23.55 9.65
N TRP A 206 5.85 -24.85 9.49
CA TRP A 206 7.20 -25.43 9.38
C TRP A 206 7.79 -25.30 7.97
N GLY A 207 7.07 -24.69 7.03
CA GLY A 207 7.57 -24.48 5.67
C GLY A 207 8.91 -23.76 5.58
N VAL A 208 9.19 -22.86 6.54
CA VAL A 208 10.51 -22.21 6.67
C VAL A 208 11.64 -23.21 6.93
N GLU A 209 11.39 -24.26 7.73
CA GLU A 209 12.39 -25.28 8.06
C GLU A 209 12.58 -26.25 6.89
N ILE A 210 11.48 -26.65 6.23
CA ILE A 210 11.54 -27.53 5.06
C ILE A 210 12.21 -26.84 3.88
N GLY A 211 11.91 -25.56 3.63
CA GLY A 211 12.58 -24.76 2.60
C GLY A 211 14.08 -24.62 2.84
N ALA A 212 14.49 -24.43 4.11
CA ALA A 212 15.89 -24.31 4.49
C ALA A 212 16.73 -25.56 4.11
N MET A 213 16.13 -26.76 4.09
CA MET A 213 16.81 -28.01 3.70
C MET A 213 17.34 -27.98 2.25
N ILE A 214 16.75 -27.15 1.38
CA ILE A 214 17.16 -26.99 -0.02
C ILE A 214 17.69 -25.58 -0.32
N GLY A 215 17.95 -24.76 0.71
CA GLY A 215 18.35 -23.37 0.55
C GLY A 215 17.27 -22.48 -0.08
N LEU A 216 15.99 -22.84 0.05
CA LEU A 216 14.85 -22.04 -0.38
C LEU A 216 14.38 -21.14 0.76
N LYS A 217 14.27 -19.84 0.49
CA LYS A 217 13.63 -18.88 1.40
C LYS A 217 12.12 -18.91 1.17
N VAL A 218 11.36 -19.47 2.12
CA VAL A 218 9.90 -19.43 2.10
C VAL A 218 9.43 -18.19 2.87
N PRO A 219 8.78 -17.21 2.22
CA PRO A 219 8.44 -15.92 2.84
C PRO A 219 7.15 -16.02 3.68
N LEU A 220 7.22 -16.77 4.77
CA LEU A 220 6.18 -16.84 5.79
C LEU A 220 6.76 -16.68 7.19
N LEU A 221 5.93 -16.19 8.12
CA LEU A 221 6.23 -16.05 9.53
C LEU A 221 5.20 -16.84 10.37
N PRO A 222 5.63 -17.77 11.23
CA PRO A 222 4.76 -18.34 12.24
C PRO A 222 4.36 -17.28 13.28
N LEU A 223 3.05 -17.08 13.47
CA LEU A 223 2.48 -16.15 14.45
C LEU A 223 1.46 -16.88 15.34
N GLY A 224 1.49 -16.59 16.63
CA GLY A 224 0.44 -16.97 17.58
C GLY A 224 -0.79 -16.06 17.48
N HIS A 225 -1.98 -16.65 17.61
CA HIS A 225 -3.28 -16.00 17.52
C HIS A 225 -4.23 -16.51 18.60
N GLN A 226 -4.93 -15.61 19.28
CA GLN A 226 -5.76 -15.99 20.40
C GLN A 226 -7.10 -16.59 20.00
N TYR A 227 -7.43 -17.72 20.62
CA TYR A 227 -8.77 -18.30 20.59
C TYR A 227 -9.20 -18.73 21.99
N ALA A 228 -10.40 -18.34 22.40
CA ALA A 228 -10.94 -18.67 23.71
C ALA A 228 -12.37 -19.21 23.62
N LYS A 229 -12.77 -20.03 24.60
CA LYS A 229 -14.11 -20.56 24.76
C LYS A 229 -14.72 -20.09 26.07
N THR A 230 -16.01 -19.79 26.06
CA THR A 230 -16.76 -19.39 27.25
C THR A 230 -17.26 -20.59 28.05
N THR A 231 -17.76 -20.38 29.26
CA THR A 231 -18.73 -21.27 29.91
C THR A 231 -20.04 -21.34 29.10
N ALA A 232 -20.99 -22.19 29.50
CA ALA A 232 -22.32 -22.22 28.91
C ALA A 232 -22.98 -20.83 28.94
N VAL A 233 -23.61 -20.46 27.83
CA VAL A 233 -24.25 -19.15 27.62
C VAL A 233 -25.73 -19.25 27.92
N PRO A 234 -26.28 -18.39 28.80
CA PRO A 234 -27.71 -18.33 29.08
C PRO A 234 -28.56 -18.20 27.82
N GLY A 235 -29.52 -19.11 27.66
CA GLY A 235 -30.44 -19.19 26.53
C GLY A 235 -29.97 -20.09 25.38
N LEU A 236 -28.75 -20.63 25.45
CA LEU A 236 -28.22 -21.59 24.46
C LEU A 236 -28.14 -23.02 24.99
N GLU A 237 -28.49 -23.25 26.26
CA GLU A 237 -28.52 -24.57 26.88
C GLU A 237 -29.66 -25.44 26.32
N ASN A 238 -29.50 -26.76 26.39
CA ASN A 238 -30.53 -27.75 26.07
C ASN A 238 -31.15 -27.67 24.65
N ARG A 239 -30.51 -26.98 23.69
CA ARG A 239 -30.92 -27.01 22.29
C ARG A 239 -30.64 -28.38 21.68
N GLU A 240 -31.50 -28.86 20.79
CA GLU A 240 -31.29 -30.14 20.11
C GLU A 240 -29.97 -30.17 19.32
N VAL A 241 -29.54 -29.03 18.78
CA VAL A 241 -28.24 -28.90 18.10
C VAL A 241 -27.05 -29.21 19.01
N ASN A 242 -27.17 -28.97 20.33
CA ASN A 242 -26.08 -29.22 21.28
C ASN A 242 -25.74 -30.71 21.42
N LYS A 243 -26.66 -31.62 21.04
CA LYS A 243 -26.41 -33.08 21.02
C LYS A 243 -25.50 -33.51 19.86
N LYS A 244 -25.29 -32.64 18.86
CA LYS A 244 -24.36 -32.90 17.74
C LYS A 244 -22.92 -32.65 18.19
N ILE A 245 -21.97 -33.24 17.49
CA ILE A 245 -20.54 -33.11 17.80
C ILE A 245 -19.84 -32.05 16.95
N ASN A 246 -18.76 -31.47 17.47
CA ASN A 246 -17.85 -30.56 16.75
C ASN A 246 -18.60 -29.41 16.07
N ALA A 247 -18.22 -29.00 14.86
CA ALA A 247 -18.83 -27.83 14.22
C ALA A 247 -20.30 -28.00 13.78
N MET A 248 -20.90 -29.18 13.96
CA MET A 248 -22.33 -29.37 13.73
C MET A 248 -23.20 -28.91 14.91
N ASN A 249 -22.60 -28.54 16.04
CA ASN A 249 -23.29 -28.09 17.25
C ASN A 249 -23.60 -26.59 17.27
N ALA A 250 -23.85 -25.99 16.10
CA ALA A 250 -24.09 -24.56 15.92
C ALA A 250 -25.29 -24.33 14.99
N GLU A 251 -26.04 -23.26 15.24
CA GLU A 251 -27.22 -22.81 14.49
C GLU A 251 -27.09 -21.35 14.00
N LEU A 252 -26.37 -20.49 14.73
CA LEU A 252 -26.20 -19.10 14.33
C LEU A 252 -25.15 -18.96 13.21
N PRO A 253 -25.33 -18.01 12.26
CA PRO A 253 -24.31 -17.68 11.27
C PRO A 253 -22.96 -17.40 11.93
N ILE A 254 -21.85 -17.75 11.27
CA ILE A 254 -20.53 -17.32 11.75
C ILE A 254 -20.45 -15.79 11.73
N LEU A 255 -19.87 -15.19 12.77
CA LEU A 255 -19.94 -13.74 12.96
C LEU A 255 -18.55 -13.11 12.90
N ARG A 256 -18.43 -12.00 12.16
CA ARG A 256 -17.25 -11.14 12.12
C ARG A 256 -17.57 -9.75 12.64
N HIS A 257 -16.80 -9.30 13.62
CA HIS A 257 -16.79 -7.94 14.13
C HIS A 257 -15.42 -7.32 13.84
N GLN A 258 -15.24 -6.91 12.59
CA GLN A 258 -13.95 -6.44 12.10
C GLN A 258 -13.49 -5.12 12.71
N ASP A 259 -14.43 -4.27 13.17
CA ASP A 259 -14.10 -2.99 13.82
C ASP A 259 -13.37 -3.17 15.16
N GLN A 260 -13.33 -4.39 15.70
CA GLN A 260 -12.63 -4.75 16.94
C GLN A 260 -11.80 -6.05 16.76
N ASP A 261 -11.42 -6.38 15.53
CA ASP A 261 -10.55 -7.53 15.22
C ASP A 261 -11.05 -8.90 15.72
N LEU A 262 -12.38 -9.07 15.80
CA LEU A 262 -13.03 -10.21 16.44
C LEU A 262 -13.83 -11.06 15.46
N TYR A 263 -13.90 -12.36 15.76
CA TYR A 263 -14.85 -13.27 15.13
C TYR A 263 -15.35 -14.33 16.11
N TYR A 264 -16.52 -14.89 15.80
CA TYR A 264 -17.26 -15.75 16.72
C TYR A 264 -17.88 -16.96 16.02
N ARG A 265 -18.05 -18.03 16.80
CA ARG A 265 -18.92 -19.15 16.48
C ARG A 265 -19.49 -19.78 17.75
N GLU A 266 -20.59 -20.50 17.63
CA GLU A 266 -21.11 -21.34 18.72
C GLU A 266 -20.30 -22.63 18.83
N HIS A 267 -20.13 -23.14 20.05
CA HIS A 267 -19.71 -24.50 20.37
C HIS A 267 -20.77 -25.11 21.28
N GLY A 268 -21.90 -25.53 20.71
CA GLY A 268 -23.05 -26.01 21.45
C GLY A 268 -23.65 -24.89 22.30
N GLU A 269 -23.53 -25.02 23.61
CA GLU A 269 -23.96 -24.00 24.57
C GLU A 269 -22.90 -22.93 24.87
N GLN A 270 -21.68 -23.06 24.34
CA GLN A 270 -20.59 -22.11 24.55
C GLN A 270 -20.37 -21.20 23.34
N PHE A 271 -19.64 -20.12 23.52
CA PHE A 271 -19.07 -19.31 22.43
C PHE A 271 -17.59 -19.54 22.28
N GLY A 272 -17.13 -19.59 21.03
CA GLY A 272 -15.72 -19.53 20.69
C GLY A 272 -15.38 -18.19 20.05
N ILE A 273 -14.33 -17.55 20.54
CA ILE A 273 -13.98 -16.15 20.25
C ILE A 273 -12.53 -16.13 19.75
N GLY A 274 -12.32 -15.65 18.52
CA GLY A 274 -10.99 -15.38 18.00
C GLY A 274 -10.70 -13.89 17.93
N TYR A 275 -9.48 -13.49 18.29
CA TYR A 275 -9.09 -12.09 18.43
C TYR A 275 -7.74 -11.79 17.77
N TYR A 276 -7.70 -10.84 16.85
CA TYR A 276 -6.45 -10.38 16.21
C TYR A 276 -5.91 -9.06 16.80
N GLY A 277 -6.69 -8.31 17.59
CA GLY A 277 -6.31 -6.99 18.11
C GLY A 277 -5.32 -7.00 19.27
N HIS A 278 -4.49 -8.04 19.37
CA HIS A 278 -3.40 -8.14 20.33
C HIS A 278 -2.06 -7.88 19.64
N ARG A 279 -0.98 -7.72 20.42
CA ARG A 279 0.37 -7.60 19.84
C ARG A 279 0.70 -8.82 18.95
N PRO A 280 1.42 -8.68 17.84
CA PRO A 280 1.92 -9.82 17.10
C PRO A 280 2.78 -10.75 17.98
N MET A 281 2.66 -12.06 17.79
CA MET A 281 3.35 -13.08 18.59
C MET A 281 4.21 -13.99 17.70
N PRO A 282 5.37 -13.52 17.20
CA PRO A 282 6.24 -14.33 16.35
C PRO A 282 6.78 -15.56 17.07
N VAL A 283 6.75 -16.69 16.37
CA VAL A 283 7.26 -17.97 16.85
C VAL A 283 8.34 -18.46 15.91
N LYS A 284 9.46 -18.89 16.46
CA LYS A 284 10.48 -19.60 15.69
C LYS A 284 10.08 -21.06 15.56
N ALA A 285 9.74 -21.53 14.35
CA ALA A 285 9.27 -22.90 14.15
C ALA A 285 10.25 -23.95 14.73
N SER A 286 11.55 -23.77 14.51
CA SER A 286 12.59 -24.64 15.07
C SER A 286 12.59 -24.75 16.61
N SER A 287 12.07 -23.77 17.36
CA SER A 287 12.11 -23.80 18.83
C SER A 287 11.02 -24.68 19.45
N LEU A 288 10.06 -25.14 18.65
CA LEU A 288 8.98 -26.04 19.12
C LEU A 288 9.47 -27.49 19.31
N GLY A 289 10.64 -27.83 18.77
CA GLY A 289 11.16 -29.20 18.82
C GLY A 289 10.40 -30.17 17.92
N VAL A 290 10.62 -31.47 18.14
CA VAL A 290 9.91 -32.56 17.44
C VAL A 290 8.53 -32.72 18.07
N THR A 291 7.51 -32.97 17.24
CA THR A 291 6.16 -33.29 17.73
C THR A 291 6.20 -34.46 18.72
N PRO A 292 5.61 -34.33 19.92
CA PRO A 292 5.52 -35.42 20.89
C PRO A 292 4.79 -36.66 20.33
N GLU A 293 5.11 -37.84 20.85
CA GLU A 293 4.42 -39.08 20.48
C GLU A 293 2.94 -39.05 20.86
N HIS A 294 2.63 -38.43 22.00
CA HIS A 294 1.25 -38.19 22.44
C HIS A 294 0.84 -36.75 22.14
N VAL A 295 -0.18 -36.60 21.29
CA VAL A 295 -0.80 -35.31 20.94
C VAL A 295 -2.28 -35.38 21.31
N ASP A 296 -2.77 -34.36 21.99
CA ASP A 296 -4.18 -34.21 22.36
C ASP A 296 -4.67 -32.77 22.12
N GLU A 297 -5.94 -32.51 22.43
CA GLU A 297 -6.55 -31.20 22.19
C GLU A 297 -5.86 -30.04 22.93
N LYS A 298 -5.20 -30.28 24.06
CA LYS A 298 -4.50 -29.24 24.84
C LYS A 298 -2.99 -29.26 24.58
N ASN A 299 -2.43 -30.44 24.32
CA ASN A 299 -1.00 -30.66 24.17
C ASN A 299 -0.66 -30.94 22.69
N MET A 300 -0.39 -29.89 21.93
CA MET A 300 0.06 -30.01 20.53
C MET A 300 1.01 -28.86 20.16
N PRO A 301 1.95 -29.06 19.20
CA PRO A 301 2.96 -28.05 18.86
C PRO A 301 2.37 -26.71 18.41
N SER A 302 1.16 -26.72 17.84
CA SER A 302 0.51 -25.52 17.33
C SER A 302 -0.27 -24.73 18.40
N ARG A 303 -0.32 -25.16 19.66
CA ARG A 303 -0.98 -24.43 20.76
C ARG A 303 0.06 -24.01 21.79
N LEU A 304 0.18 -22.70 21.99
CA LEU A 304 0.96 -22.09 23.06
C LEU A 304 0.04 -21.69 24.22
N ASP A 305 0.65 -21.48 25.39
CA ASP A 305 -0.03 -20.99 26.57
C ASP A 305 -0.80 -19.70 26.28
N PHE A 306 -2.02 -19.63 26.82
CA PHE A 306 -2.87 -18.45 26.70
C PHE A 306 -2.32 -17.29 27.52
N THR A 307 -2.46 -16.07 26.99
CA THR A 307 -2.10 -14.82 27.67
C THR A 307 -3.36 -13.99 27.94
N PRO A 308 -4.02 -14.14 29.11
CA PRO A 308 -5.28 -13.47 29.43
C PRO A 308 -5.23 -11.95 29.32
N GLU A 309 -4.08 -11.34 29.59
CA GLU A 309 -3.82 -9.91 29.49
C GLU A 309 -3.94 -9.39 28.05
N ASP A 310 -3.48 -10.17 27.07
CA ASP A 310 -3.61 -9.84 25.65
C ASP A 310 -5.09 -9.98 25.19
N PHE A 311 -5.87 -10.86 25.83
CA PHE A 311 -7.27 -11.13 25.48
C PHE A 311 -8.29 -10.24 26.22
N ALA A 312 -7.90 -9.55 27.29
CA ALA A 312 -8.81 -8.74 28.09
C ALA A 312 -9.57 -7.65 27.30
N PRO A 313 -8.96 -6.93 26.34
CA PRO A 313 -9.69 -5.99 25.48
C PRO A 313 -10.74 -6.69 24.61
N ALA A 314 -10.39 -7.84 24.04
CA ALA A 314 -11.27 -8.70 23.26
C ALA A 314 -12.52 -9.10 24.06
N TRP A 315 -12.31 -9.49 25.32
CA TRP A 315 -13.39 -9.91 26.20
C TRP A 315 -14.32 -8.74 26.56
N LYS A 316 -13.77 -7.54 26.72
CA LYS A 316 -14.57 -6.33 26.93
C LYS A 316 -15.44 -6.03 25.70
N ALA A 317 -14.84 -5.91 24.51
CA ALA A 317 -15.56 -5.61 23.27
C ALA A 317 -16.62 -6.69 22.94
N THR A 318 -16.31 -7.96 23.21
CA THR A 318 -17.24 -9.08 23.03
C THR A 318 -18.49 -8.94 23.90
N LYS A 319 -18.35 -8.53 25.17
CA LYS A 319 -19.48 -8.29 26.09
C LYS A 319 -20.30 -7.05 25.74
N GLU A 320 -19.72 -6.10 25.00
CA GLU A 320 -20.43 -4.94 24.48
C GLU A 320 -21.25 -5.30 23.23
N LEU A 321 -20.69 -6.11 22.33
CA LEU A 321 -21.35 -6.58 21.12
C LEU A 321 -22.42 -7.65 21.39
N ILE A 322 -22.16 -8.59 22.30
CA ILE A 322 -23.03 -9.73 22.64
C ILE A 322 -23.32 -9.70 24.15
N PRO A 323 -24.29 -8.89 24.62
CA PRO A 323 -24.46 -8.58 26.03
C PRO A 323 -24.73 -9.79 26.94
N VAL A 324 -25.33 -10.86 26.42
CA VAL A 324 -25.57 -12.09 27.20
C VAL A 324 -24.27 -12.73 27.72
N LEU A 325 -23.13 -12.51 27.04
CA LEU A 325 -21.84 -13.02 27.46
C LEU A 325 -21.28 -12.35 28.72
N GLN A 326 -21.89 -11.25 29.19
CA GLN A 326 -21.59 -10.66 30.51
C GLN A 326 -21.86 -11.63 31.67
N GLN A 327 -22.70 -12.64 31.45
CA GLN A 327 -23.06 -13.67 32.44
C GLN A 327 -22.20 -14.93 32.33
N THR A 328 -21.10 -14.88 31.57
CA THR A 328 -20.25 -16.04 31.27
C THR A 328 -18.80 -15.73 31.61
N GLU A 329 -17.97 -16.78 31.70
CA GLU A 329 -16.54 -16.69 31.94
C GLU A 329 -15.75 -17.37 30.82
N ILE A 330 -14.45 -17.10 30.70
CA ILE A 330 -13.57 -17.85 29.81
C ILE A 330 -13.12 -19.13 30.52
N VAL A 331 -13.41 -20.29 29.92
CA VAL A 331 -13.11 -21.61 30.52
C VAL A 331 -11.86 -22.26 29.92
N ASP A 332 -11.53 -21.91 28.68
CA ASP A 332 -10.37 -22.43 27.96
C ASP A 332 -9.88 -21.38 26.96
N GLY A 333 -8.57 -21.26 26.80
CA GLY A 333 -7.95 -20.33 25.88
C GLY A 333 -6.58 -20.84 25.48
N PHE A 334 -6.11 -20.45 24.29
CA PHE A 334 -4.77 -20.75 23.82
C PHE A 334 -4.30 -19.72 22.78
N ASN A 335 -2.98 -19.65 22.60
CA ASN A 335 -2.33 -18.86 21.55
C ASN A 335 -1.96 -19.82 20.40
N GLY A 336 -2.80 -19.91 19.37
CA GLY A 336 -2.70 -20.86 18.26
C GLY A 336 -1.74 -20.38 17.16
N ILE A 337 -0.75 -21.20 16.81
CA ILE A 337 0.24 -20.88 15.79
C ILE A 337 -0.29 -21.17 14.39
N PHE A 338 -0.17 -20.20 13.49
CA PHE A 338 -0.30 -20.41 12.05
C PHE A 338 0.63 -19.46 11.28
N SER A 339 0.48 -19.35 9.95
CA SER A 339 1.39 -18.58 9.09
C SER A 339 0.79 -17.28 8.57
N PHE A 340 1.58 -16.21 8.60
CA PHE A 340 1.37 -14.98 7.82
C PHE A 340 2.46 -14.81 6.77
N THR A 341 2.17 -14.02 5.74
CA THR A 341 3.10 -13.68 4.67
C THR A 341 3.12 -12.16 4.47
N PRO A 342 4.14 -11.60 3.80
CA PRO A 342 4.28 -10.15 3.60
C PRO A 342 3.09 -9.44 2.93
N ASP A 343 2.32 -10.17 2.12
CA ASP A 343 1.19 -9.66 1.36
C ASP A 343 -0.15 -10.35 1.72
N GLY A 344 -0.14 -11.27 2.69
CA GLY A 344 -1.31 -12.04 3.12
C GLY A 344 -1.76 -13.16 2.17
N GLY A 345 -1.12 -13.32 1.00
CA GLY A 345 -1.40 -14.40 0.07
C GLY A 345 -0.72 -15.71 0.47
N SER A 346 -1.29 -16.84 0.03
CA SER A 346 -0.65 -18.17 0.16
C SER A 346 0.71 -18.22 -0.57
N VAL A 347 1.55 -19.19 -0.23
CA VAL A 347 2.83 -19.44 -0.92
C VAL A 347 2.75 -20.80 -1.61
N VAL A 348 2.59 -20.77 -2.93
CA VAL A 348 2.31 -21.96 -3.75
C VAL A 348 3.19 -21.92 -4.99
N GLY A 349 3.83 -23.03 -5.34
CA GLY A 349 4.57 -23.14 -6.60
C GLY A 349 5.85 -23.96 -6.50
N GLN A 350 6.53 -24.09 -7.63
CA GLN A 350 7.78 -24.85 -7.71
C GLN A 350 8.97 -24.00 -7.25
N ALA A 351 9.89 -24.60 -6.48
CA ALA A 351 11.14 -23.96 -6.10
C ALA A 351 11.96 -23.54 -7.34
N PRO A 352 12.47 -22.29 -7.39
CA PRO A 352 13.24 -21.81 -8.53
C PRO A 352 14.62 -22.45 -8.66
N ASN A 353 15.15 -23.07 -7.60
CA ASN A 353 16.49 -23.65 -7.52
C ASN A 353 16.53 -25.19 -7.59
N LEU A 354 15.39 -25.89 -7.48
CA LEU A 354 15.32 -27.35 -7.47
C LEU A 354 14.15 -27.86 -8.31
N ASP A 355 14.44 -28.64 -9.36
CA ASP A 355 13.39 -29.20 -10.21
C ASP A 355 12.51 -30.20 -9.41
N ASN A 356 11.20 -30.09 -9.60
CA ASN A 356 10.15 -30.94 -8.99
C ASN A 356 10.00 -30.87 -7.47
N PHE A 357 10.60 -29.88 -6.80
CA PHE A 357 10.25 -29.53 -5.43
C PHE A 357 9.22 -28.39 -5.43
N TRP A 358 8.11 -28.58 -4.73
CA TRP A 358 6.99 -27.64 -4.66
C TRP A 358 6.65 -27.26 -3.23
N VAL A 359 6.03 -26.10 -3.05
CA VAL A 359 5.43 -25.67 -1.78
C VAL A 359 3.94 -25.39 -1.98
N ALA A 360 3.15 -25.65 -0.94
CA ALA A 360 1.75 -25.27 -0.81
C ALA A 360 1.49 -24.91 0.67
N GLU A 361 1.93 -23.71 1.04
CA GLU A 361 2.10 -23.27 2.43
C GLU A 361 1.41 -21.93 2.71
N ALA A 362 1.31 -21.56 3.99
CA ALA A 362 0.55 -20.41 4.46
C ALA A 362 -0.91 -20.36 3.94
N VAL A 363 -1.57 -21.53 3.94
CA VAL A 363 -2.94 -21.69 3.41
C VAL A 363 -3.93 -21.80 4.57
N TRP A 364 -4.89 -20.87 4.62
CA TRP A 364 -6.03 -20.96 5.51
C TRP A 364 -6.90 -22.19 5.21
N VAL A 365 -7.58 -22.74 6.22
CA VAL A 365 -8.60 -23.79 6.02
C VAL A 365 -9.61 -23.38 4.95
N THR A 366 -10.01 -22.10 4.94
CA THR A 366 -10.89 -21.49 3.94
C THR A 366 -10.50 -21.81 2.50
N HIS A 367 -9.20 -21.89 2.18
CA HIS A 367 -8.71 -22.02 0.80
C HIS A 367 -8.08 -23.39 0.50
N SER A 368 -8.07 -24.32 1.46
CA SER A 368 -7.19 -25.49 1.44
C SER A 368 -7.45 -26.45 0.28
N ALA A 369 -8.72 -26.76 0.00
CA ALA A 369 -9.08 -27.65 -1.09
C ALA A 369 -8.86 -26.98 -2.45
N GLY A 370 -9.14 -25.67 -2.54
CA GLY A 370 -8.85 -24.89 -3.75
C GLY A 370 -7.37 -24.91 -4.11
N VAL A 371 -6.49 -24.62 -3.14
CA VAL A 371 -5.04 -24.64 -3.36
C VAL A 371 -4.58 -26.05 -3.74
N ALA A 372 -5.04 -27.08 -3.03
CA ALA A 372 -4.71 -28.46 -3.36
C ALA A 372 -5.11 -28.83 -4.80
N ARG A 373 -6.30 -28.42 -5.24
CA ARG A 373 -6.77 -28.63 -6.62
C ARG A 373 -5.88 -27.91 -7.63
N ALA A 374 -5.55 -26.65 -7.37
CA ALA A 374 -4.70 -25.86 -8.27
C ALA A 374 -3.30 -26.46 -8.44
N VAL A 375 -2.70 -26.96 -7.35
CA VAL A 375 -1.42 -27.66 -7.38
C VAL A 375 -1.55 -28.98 -8.15
N ALA A 376 -2.57 -29.79 -7.86
CA ALA A 376 -2.80 -31.06 -8.55
C ALA A 376 -2.97 -30.87 -10.07
N GLU A 377 -3.83 -29.93 -10.49
CA GLU A 377 -4.02 -29.56 -11.91
C GLU A 377 -2.69 -29.12 -12.55
N THR A 378 -1.88 -28.34 -11.84
CA THR A 378 -0.60 -27.89 -12.37
C THR A 378 0.39 -29.05 -12.55
N LEU A 379 0.42 -30.00 -11.61
CA LEU A 379 1.29 -31.18 -11.67
C LEU A 379 0.86 -32.17 -12.77
N THR A 380 -0.44 -32.40 -12.93
CA THR A 380 -0.95 -33.41 -13.88
C THR A 380 -1.20 -32.85 -15.27
N ASP A 381 -1.73 -31.63 -15.36
CA ASP A 381 -2.25 -31.03 -16.60
C ASP A 381 -1.37 -29.87 -17.11
N GLY A 382 -0.36 -29.48 -16.32
CA GLY A 382 0.59 -28.42 -16.65
C GLY A 382 0.07 -27.00 -16.44
N ARG A 383 -1.14 -26.83 -15.87
CA ARG A 383 -1.70 -25.52 -15.47
C ARG A 383 -2.82 -25.69 -14.46
N SER A 384 -3.11 -24.65 -13.68
CA SER A 384 -4.37 -24.55 -12.94
C SER A 384 -5.50 -23.97 -13.82
N THR A 385 -6.74 -24.28 -13.43
CA THR A 385 -7.98 -23.69 -13.97
C THR A 385 -8.30 -22.32 -13.38
N VAL A 386 -7.76 -22.00 -12.21
CA VAL A 386 -7.84 -20.68 -11.56
C VAL A 386 -6.46 -20.04 -11.62
N ASP A 387 -6.37 -18.74 -11.88
CA ASP A 387 -5.09 -18.05 -11.85
C ASP A 387 -4.52 -18.04 -10.43
N ILE A 388 -3.26 -18.47 -10.27
CA ILE A 388 -2.57 -18.53 -8.97
C ILE A 388 -1.39 -17.57 -8.88
N SER A 389 -1.33 -16.56 -9.75
CA SER A 389 -0.22 -15.59 -9.78
C SER A 389 -0.04 -14.85 -8.44
N GLU A 390 -1.13 -14.49 -7.76
CA GLU A 390 -1.11 -13.89 -6.41
C GLU A 390 -0.66 -14.89 -5.31
N CYS A 391 -0.59 -16.18 -5.62
CA CYS A 391 -0.10 -17.23 -4.72
C CYS A 391 1.31 -17.73 -5.08
N GLU A 392 1.85 -17.35 -6.24
CA GLU A 392 3.14 -17.86 -6.73
C GLU A 392 4.27 -17.62 -5.74
N LEU A 393 5.03 -18.68 -5.41
CA LEU A 393 6.23 -18.61 -4.56
C LEU A 393 7.25 -17.59 -5.10
N THR A 394 7.31 -17.46 -6.42
CA THR A 394 8.32 -16.66 -7.12
C THR A 394 7.91 -15.20 -7.34
N ARG A 395 6.77 -14.75 -6.77
CA ARG A 395 6.28 -13.37 -6.93
C ARG A 395 7.08 -12.33 -6.16
N PHE A 396 7.81 -12.76 -5.13
CA PHE A 396 8.55 -11.89 -4.22
C PHE A 396 9.92 -11.50 -4.79
N GLU A 397 10.28 -10.23 -4.63
CA GLU A 397 11.61 -9.71 -4.94
C GLU A 397 12.65 -10.17 -3.91
N GLU A 398 13.94 -10.14 -4.25
CA GLU A 398 15.02 -10.60 -3.35
C GLU A 398 15.00 -9.91 -1.98
N VAL A 399 14.76 -8.59 -1.94
CA VAL A 399 14.66 -7.81 -0.69
C VAL A 399 13.46 -8.24 0.16
N GLN A 400 12.42 -8.76 -0.45
CA GLN A 400 11.19 -9.21 0.23
C GLN A 400 11.32 -10.62 0.81
N LEU A 401 12.40 -11.33 0.47
CA LEU A 401 12.71 -12.66 1.00
C LEU A 401 13.64 -12.60 2.23
N SER A 402 14.09 -11.42 2.66
CA SER A 402 14.92 -11.31 3.87
C SER A 402 14.09 -11.66 5.13
N PRO A 403 14.68 -12.34 6.13
CA PRO A 403 13.98 -12.63 7.38
C PRO A 403 13.42 -11.38 8.06
N GLU A 404 14.11 -10.25 7.96
CA GLU A 404 13.69 -8.97 8.55
C GLU A 404 12.44 -8.43 7.86
N TYR A 405 12.43 -8.41 6.52
CA TYR A 405 11.27 -7.95 5.75
C TYR A 405 10.07 -8.86 5.99
N VAL A 406 10.27 -10.19 5.92
CA VAL A 406 9.21 -11.17 6.16
C VAL A 406 8.64 -11.01 7.57
N SER A 407 9.51 -10.84 8.57
CA SER A 407 9.10 -10.65 9.96
C SER A 407 8.27 -9.37 10.14
N GLU A 408 8.77 -8.23 9.69
CA GLU A 408 8.13 -6.92 9.86
C GLU A 408 6.78 -6.86 9.13
N THR A 409 6.77 -7.20 7.84
CA THR A 409 5.57 -7.05 7.00
C THR A 409 4.51 -8.11 7.28
N SER A 410 4.88 -9.32 7.72
CA SER A 410 3.89 -10.32 8.14
C SER A 410 3.25 -9.94 9.48
N GLN A 411 4.00 -9.30 10.39
CA GLN A 411 3.45 -8.75 11.63
C GLN A 411 2.55 -7.53 11.36
N GLN A 412 2.93 -6.65 10.43
CA GLN A 412 2.05 -5.57 9.98
C GLN A 412 0.75 -6.14 9.39
N ASN A 413 0.84 -7.16 8.54
CA ASN A 413 -0.33 -7.80 7.95
C ASN A 413 -1.20 -8.53 8.99
N PHE A 414 -0.63 -8.99 10.11
CA PHE A 414 -1.40 -9.47 11.26
C PHE A 414 -2.20 -8.34 11.92
N VAL A 415 -1.55 -7.20 12.16
CA VAL A 415 -2.19 -6.01 12.76
C VAL A 415 -3.31 -5.48 11.86
N GLU A 416 -3.09 -5.45 10.55
CA GLU A 416 -4.02 -4.85 9.58
C GLU A 416 -5.05 -5.84 9.02
N ILE A 417 -5.09 -7.09 9.51
CA ILE A 417 -5.84 -8.20 8.87
C ILE A 417 -7.33 -7.86 8.62
N TYR A 418 -7.95 -7.12 9.53
CA TYR A 418 -9.37 -6.72 9.46
C TYR A 418 -9.58 -5.22 9.20
N ASP A 419 -8.52 -4.46 8.94
CA ASP A 419 -8.60 -3.03 8.64
C ASP A 419 -9.25 -2.72 7.29
N ILE A 420 -9.71 -1.47 7.14
CA ILE A 420 -10.24 -0.94 5.88
C ILE A 420 -9.08 -0.36 5.06
N ILE A 421 -8.47 -1.19 4.23
CA ILE A 421 -7.28 -0.81 3.44
C ILE A 421 -7.68 -0.31 2.05
N HIS A 422 -7.11 0.81 1.64
CA HIS A 422 -7.23 1.33 0.27
C HIS A 422 -6.34 0.54 -0.70
N PRO A 423 -6.75 0.24 -1.94
CA PRO A 423 -5.96 -0.57 -2.87
C PRO A 423 -4.56 -0.05 -3.20
N LEU A 424 -4.32 1.25 -2.96
CA LEU A 424 -3.02 1.92 -3.14
C LEU A 424 -2.34 2.30 -1.81
N ALA A 425 -2.87 1.88 -0.67
CA ALA A 425 -2.22 2.15 0.61
C ALA A 425 -0.82 1.50 0.61
N PRO A 426 0.25 2.28 0.78
CA PRO A 426 1.59 1.71 0.90
C PRO A 426 1.75 1.10 2.28
N LYS A 427 2.71 0.18 2.42
CA LYS A 427 3.25 -0.15 3.73
C LYS A 427 3.91 1.08 4.33
N GLU A 428 3.75 1.27 5.64
CA GLU A 428 4.41 2.37 6.35
C GLU A 428 5.91 2.08 6.48
N ASN A 429 6.25 0.83 6.82
CA ASN A 429 7.60 0.32 6.91
C ASN A 429 7.65 -1.16 6.48
N PRO A 430 8.80 -1.64 5.95
CA PRO A 430 9.98 -0.87 5.58
C PRO A 430 9.77 -0.13 4.23
N ARG A 431 10.44 1.02 4.08
CA ARG A 431 10.43 1.86 2.86
C ARG A 431 11.86 2.21 2.44
N ASN A 432 12.02 2.75 1.23
CA ASN A 432 13.30 3.16 0.67
C ASN A 432 14.34 2.03 0.52
N LEU A 433 13.89 0.77 0.37
CA LEU A 433 14.78 -0.38 0.20
C LEU A 433 15.51 -0.35 -1.15
N ARG A 434 14.80 0.02 -2.22
CA ARG A 434 15.33 0.17 -3.57
C ARG A 434 14.93 1.55 -4.10
N VAL A 435 15.90 2.35 -4.49
CA VAL A 435 15.69 3.69 -5.03
C VAL A 435 16.44 3.83 -6.34
N SER A 436 15.87 4.57 -7.29
CA SER A 436 16.56 4.84 -8.55
C SER A 436 17.69 5.87 -8.36
N PRO A 437 18.65 5.97 -9.29
CA PRO A 437 19.69 7.01 -9.26
C PRO A 437 19.14 8.44 -9.33
N PHE A 438 17.86 8.58 -9.70
CA PHE A 438 17.18 9.86 -9.81
C PHE A 438 16.55 10.31 -8.49
N HIS A 439 16.52 9.44 -7.47
CA HIS A 439 15.79 9.65 -6.23
C HIS A 439 16.08 11.00 -5.56
N ALA A 440 17.34 11.45 -5.52
CA ALA A 440 17.68 12.77 -4.99
C ALA A 440 16.97 13.91 -5.75
N ARG A 441 16.99 13.88 -7.08
CA ARG A 441 16.31 14.86 -7.94
C ARG A 441 14.80 14.75 -7.85
N GLN A 442 14.28 13.54 -7.69
CA GLN A 442 12.86 13.32 -7.51
C GLN A 442 12.37 13.94 -6.20
N ARG A 443 13.12 13.78 -5.09
CA ARG A 443 12.83 14.48 -3.82
C ARG A 443 12.92 15.99 -3.97
N GLU A 444 13.91 16.53 -4.67
CA GLU A 444 14.00 17.97 -4.97
C GLU A 444 12.79 18.51 -5.76
N GLN A 445 12.07 17.64 -6.49
CA GLN A 445 10.84 17.98 -7.20
C GLN A 445 9.57 17.71 -6.38
N GLY A 446 9.69 17.32 -5.10
CA GLY A 446 8.57 16.98 -4.23
C GLY A 446 7.83 15.72 -4.70
N ALA A 447 8.56 14.66 -5.02
CA ALA A 447 7.96 13.40 -5.42
C ALA A 447 7.14 12.77 -4.29
N PHE A 448 5.86 12.49 -4.57
CA PHE A 448 5.05 11.64 -3.70
C PHE A 448 5.29 10.17 -4.07
N PHE A 449 5.89 9.40 -3.18
CA PHE A 449 6.29 8.02 -3.46
C PHE A 449 5.30 6.99 -2.92
N LEU A 450 4.93 6.03 -3.77
CA LEU A 450 4.41 4.72 -3.37
C LEU A 450 5.42 3.63 -3.70
N GLU A 451 5.31 2.49 -3.05
CA GLU A 451 6.22 1.36 -3.20
C GLU A 451 5.58 0.22 -4.03
N VAL A 452 6.41 -0.55 -4.74
CA VAL A 452 6.15 -1.97 -5.14
C VAL A 452 7.50 -2.67 -5.28
N GLY A 453 7.62 -3.89 -4.75
CA GLY A 453 8.80 -4.74 -4.96
C GLY A 453 10.08 -4.18 -4.33
N GLY A 454 9.94 -3.41 -3.25
CA GLY A 454 10.94 -2.61 -2.58
C GLY A 454 11.27 -1.27 -3.23
N TRP A 455 10.75 -0.99 -4.43
CA TRP A 455 11.07 0.23 -5.18
C TRP A 455 10.20 1.42 -4.83
N GLU A 456 10.83 2.55 -4.54
CA GLU A 456 10.17 3.86 -4.44
C GLU A 456 9.80 4.40 -5.83
N ARG A 457 8.51 4.69 -6.05
CA ARG A 457 7.97 5.15 -7.34
C ARG A 457 7.21 6.47 -7.18
N PRO A 458 7.65 7.56 -7.83
CA PRO A 458 6.90 8.80 -7.87
C PRO A 458 5.53 8.62 -8.52
N HIS A 459 4.47 8.95 -7.79
CA HIS A 459 3.09 8.98 -8.30
C HIS A 459 2.74 10.33 -8.92
N TRP A 460 3.29 11.42 -8.38
CA TRP A 460 3.31 12.78 -8.95
C TRP A 460 4.47 13.57 -8.33
N TYR A 461 4.69 14.79 -8.82
CA TYR A 461 5.70 15.74 -8.31
C TYR A 461 5.07 17.07 -7.90
N GLU A 462 5.23 17.49 -6.65
CA GLU A 462 4.66 18.73 -6.10
C GLU A 462 5.18 19.99 -6.78
N ALA A 463 6.38 19.96 -7.36
CA ALA A 463 6.90 21.03 -8.21
C ALA A 463 5.95 21.40 -9.38
N ASN A 464 5.06 20.49 -9.80
CA ASN A 464 4.07 20.72 -10.84
C ASN A 464 2.76 21.35 -10.33
N ALA A 465 2.57 21.57 -9.02
CA ALA A 465 1.34 22.10 -8.44
C ALA A 465 0.92 23.45 -9.02
N GLY A 466 1.88 24.33 -9.29
CA GLY A 466 1.61 25.64 -9.92
C GLY A 466 0.99 25.54 -11.32
N LEU A 467 1.31 24.46 -12.07
CA LEU A 467 0.80 24.25 -13.43
C LEU A 467 -0.69 23.97 -13.45
N VAL A 468 -1.24 23.37 -12.38
CA VAL A 468 -2.68 23.05 -12.25
C VAL A 468 -3.54 24.31 -12.43
N ARG A 469 -3.09 25.45 -11.87
CA ARG A 469 -3.80 26.73 -11.95
C ARG A 469 -3.88 27.30 -13.37
N THR A 470 -2.93 26.90 -14.21
CA THR A 470 -2.80 27.39 -15.60
C THR A 470 -3.29 26.36 -16.63
N LEU A 471 -3.87 25.25 -16.19
CA LEU A 471 -4.38 24.24 -17.12
C LEU A 471 -5.49 24.82 -17.99
N PRO A 472 -5.50 24.52 -19.31
CA PRO A 472 -6.64 24.80 -20.16
C PRO A 472 -7.90 24.16 -19.59
N GLU A 473 -9.06 24.77 -19.86
CA GLU A 473 -10.33 24.29 -19.30
C GLU A 473 -10.54 22.80 -19.54
N ALA A 474 -10.22 22.31 -20.74
CA ALA A 474 -10.32 20.89 -21.15
C ALA A 474 -9.46 19.90 -20.33
N TRP A 475 -8.45 20.39 -19.61
CA TRP A 475 -7.53 19.58 -18.79
C TRP A 475 -7.70 19.79 -17.29
N LYS A 476 -8.58 20.70 -16.87
CA LYS A 476 -8.80 20.92 -15.44
C LYS A 476 -9.25 19.61 -14.74
N PRO A 477 -8.70 19.31 -13.55
CA PRO A 477 -9.09 18.19 -12.73
C PRO A 477 -10.59 18.20 -12.44
N VAL A 478 -11.15 17.01 -12.23
CA VAL A 478 -12.53 16.81 -11.79
C VAL A 478 -12.51 16.38 -10.32
N ASP A 479 -13.47 16.89 -9.54
CA ASP A 479 -13.61 16.52 -8.13
C ASP A 479 -13.82 15.00 -7.97
N ARG A 480 -13.23 14.46 -6.90
CA ARG A 480 -13.32 13.04 -6.55
C ARG A 480 -13.99 12.87 -5.20
N ASP A 481 -14.62 11.72 -5.00
CA ASP A 481 -15.07 11.32 -3.67
C ASP A 481 -13.89 11.01 -2.75
N ALA A 482 -14.17 10.89 -1.45
CA ALA A 482 -13.17 10.69 -0.41
C ALA A 482 -12.33 9.40 -0.58
N TRP A 483 -12.85 8.37 -1.26
CA TRP A 483 -12.13 7.12 -1.44
C TRP A 483 -11.19 7.18 -2.64
N SER A 484 -11.72 7.56 -3.81
CA SER A 484 -10.96 7.70 -5.06
C SER A 484 -9.99 8.90 -5.07
N SER A 485 -10.09 9.80 -4.08
CA SER A 485 -9.12 10.88 -3.83
C SER A 485 -7.93 10.44 -2.98
N LYS A 486 -7.96 9.29 -2.30
CA LYS A 486 -6.81 8.80 -1.54
C LYS A 486 -5.68 8.41 -2.51
N PHE A 487 -4.46 8.83 -2.18
CA PHE A 487 -3.26 8.61 -3.01
C PHE A 487 -3.41 9.12 -4.46
N TYR A 488 -4.21 10.18 -4.64
CA TYR A 488 -4.40 10.90 -5.89
C TYR A 488 -4.09 12.38 -5.68
N SER A 489 -3.57 13.02 -6.74
CA SER A 489 -3.38 14.46 -6.78
C SER A 489 -3.88 15.04 -8.11
N PRO A 490 -4.55 16.22 -8.08
CA PRO A 490 -4.90 16.99 -9.29
C PRO A 490 -3.69 17.28 -10.19
N ILE A 491 -2.48 17.26 -9.62
CA ILE A 491 -1.20 17.42 -10.34
C ILE A 491 -1.05 16.43 -11.49
N ALA A 492 -1.57 15.22 -11.36
CA ALA A 492 -1.50 14.20 -12.42
C ALA A 492 -2.14 14.67 -13.74
N ALA A 493 -3.14 15.56 -13.69
CA ALA A 493 -3.72 16.17 -14.89
C ALA A 493 -2.75 17.13 -15.58
N ALA A 494 -1.99 17.91 -14.80
CA ALA A 494 -0.96 18.80 -15.35
C ALA A 494 0.20 18.02 -15.95
N GLU A 495 0.61 16.93 -15.30
CA GLU A 495 1.63 16.02 -15.82
C GLU A 495 1.19 15.37 -17.14
N ALA A 496 -0.04 14.85 -17.19
CA ALA A 496 -0.63 14.31 -18.41
C ALA A 496 -0.70 15.34 -19.54
N TRP A 497 -1.15 16.56 -19.23
CA TRP A 497 -1.23 17.67 -20.19
C TRP A 497 0.16 18.00 -20.76
N LYS A 498 1.19 18.07 -19.92
CA LYS A 498 2.57 18.33 -20.35
C LYS A 498 3.14 17.21 -21.18
N THR A 499 2.88 15.94 -20.84
CA THR A 499 3.28 14.81 -21.68
C THR A 499 2.66 14.89 -23.08
N ARG A 500 1.40 15.31 -23.19
CA ARG A 500 0.67 15.43 -24.47
C ARG A 500 1.04 16.66 -25.30
N ASN A 501 1.46 17.76 -24.65
CA ASN A 501 1.61 19.07 -25.31
C ASN A 501 3.02 19.67 -25.24
N ALA A 502 3.94 19.03 -24.51
CA ALA A 502 5.32 19.47 -24.34
C ALA A 502 6.25 18.24 -24.32
N VAL A 503 6.86 17.95 -23.17
CA VAL A 503 7.74 16.81 -22.94
C VAL A 503 7.80 16.52 -21.44
N ALA A 504 7.90 15.24 -21.06
CA ALA A 504 8.03 14.80 -19.69
C ALA A 504 9.10 13.71 -19.53
N LEU A 505 9.72 13.67 -18.36
CA LEU A 505 10.58 12.59 -17.89
C LEU A 505 9.82 11.68 -16.92
N TYR A 506 9.78 10.39 -17.23
CA TYR A 506 9.26 9.33 -16.37
C TYR A 506 10.39 8.44 -15.88
N ASP A 507 10.38 8.07 -14.61
CA ASP A 507 11.28 7.03 -14.11
C ASP A 507 10.73 5.64 -14.44
N MET A 508 11.47 4.93 -15.29
CA MET A 508 11.13 3.59 -15.76
C MET A 508 12.04 2.52 -15.12
N THR A 509 12.86 2.91 -14.15
CA THR A 509 13.85 2.02 -13.49
C THR A 509 13.20 0.80 -12.85
N THR A 510 11.95 0.89 -12.39
CA THR A 510 11.30 -0.21 -11.65
C THR A 510 10.70 -1.31 -12.52
N PHE A 511 10.63 -1.13 -13.85
CA PHE A 511 10.18 -2.22 -14.73
C PHE A 511 11.25 -3.30 -14.80
N HIS A 512 10.88 -4.56 -14.65
CA HIS A 512 11.84 -5.67 -14.71
C HIS A 512 12.59 -5.69 -16.04
N ARG A 513 13.91 -5.84 -15.94
CA ARG A 513 14.83 -5.93 -17.07
C ARG A 513 15.71 -7.15 -16.89
N PHE A 514 15.61 -8.10 -17.81
CA PHE A 514 16.45 -9.29 -17.81
C PHE A 514 17.39 -9.28 -19.01
N GLU A 515 18.66 -9.55 -18.76
CA GLU A 515 19.63 -9.86 -19.81
C GLU A 515 19.54 -11.36 -20.14
N VAL A 516 19.46 -11.67 -21.43
CA VAL A 516 19.54 -13.04 -21.96
C VAL A 516 20.72 -13.11 -22.91
N SER A 517 21.75 -13.87 -22.54
CA SER A 517 23.02 -13.94 -23.27
C SER A 517 23.46 -15.37 -23.57
N GLY A 518 24.23 -15.52 -24.66
CA GLY A 518 24.83 -16.79 -25.09
C GLY A 518 24.30 -17.28 -26.45
N PRO A 519 25.00 -18.23 -27.09
CA PRO A 519 24.68 -18.71 -28.44
C PRO A 519 23.29 -19.38 -28.52
N GLY A 520 22.74 -19.85 -27.40
CA GLY A 520 21.39 -20.39 -27.32
C GLY A 520 20.29 -19.37 -27.01
N ALA A 521 20.61 -18.09 -26.82
CA ALA A 521 19.66 -17.06 -26.40
C ALA A 521 18.50 -16.88 -27.38
N VAL A 522 18.82 -16.82 -28.68
CA VAL A 522 17.79 -16.70 -29.72
C VAL A 522 16.91 -17.95 -29.76
N HIS A 523 17.47 -19.16 -29.63
CA HIS A 523 16.70 -20.39 -29.64
C HIS A 523 15.74 -20.47 -28.44
N LEU A 524 16.23 -20.12 -27.25
CA LEU A 524 15.43 -20.05 -26.03
C LEU A 524 14.24 -19.11 -26.20
N LEU A 525 14.49 -17.86 -26.58
CA LEU A 525 13.44 -16.85 -26.73
C LEU A 525 12.52 -17.14 -27.91
N GLN A 526 13.01 -17.76 -28.98
CA GLN A 526 12.17 -18.22 -30.09
C GLN A 526 11.20 -19.31 -29.63
N ARG A 527 11.63 -20.26 -28.79
CA ARG A 527 10.77 -21.33 -28.28
C ARG A 527 9.74 -20.84 -27.26
N LEU A 528 10.12 -19.90 -26.39
CA LEU A 528 9.26 -19.49 -25.28
C LEU A 528 8.25 -18.39 -25.65
N THR A 529 8.47 -17.65 -26.73
CA THR A 529 7.67 -16.46 -27.05
C THR A 529 6.90 -16.58 -28.38
N THR A 530 5.76 -15.90 -28.45
CA THR A 530 4.78 -16.01 -29.56
C THR A 530 5.14 -15.24 -30.84
N SER A 531 6.18 -14.40 -30.81
CA SER A 531 6.63 -13.59 -31.96
C SER A 531 8.06 -13.88 -32.36
N ASP A 532 8.43 -13.55 -33.59
CA ASP A 532 9.78 -13.74 -34.11
C ASP A 532 10.76 -12.71 -33.54
N VAL A 533 11.69 -13.19 -32.73
CA VAL A 533 12.76 -12.42 -32.09
C VAL A 533 14.11 -12.60 -32.79
N SER A 534 14.17 -13.40 -33.86
CA SER A 534 15.41 -13.68 -34.62
C SER A 534 15.80 -12.58 -35.62
N LYS A 535 15.09 -11.45 -35.60
CA LYS A 535 15.40 -10.24 -36.39
C LYS A 535 16.82 -9.73 -36.10
N HIS A 536 17.36 -8.90 -36.97
CA HIS A 536 18.69 -8.31 -36.79
C HIS A 536 18.83 -7.54 -35.46
N PRO A 537 20.04 -7.46 -34.87
CA PRO A 537 20.32 -6.58 -33.74
C PRO A 537 19.89 -5.15 -34.03
N GLY A 538 19.32 -4.47 -33.03
CA GLY A 538 18.70 -3.14 -33.20
C GLY A 538 17.17 -3.16 -33.25
N SER A 539 16.54 -4.32 -33.06
CA SER A 539 15.08 -4.49 -33.11
C SER A 539 14.45 -4.76 -31.74
N ILE A 540 13.23 -4.26 -31.55
CA ILE A 540 12.36 -4.55 -30.42
C ILE A 540 11.13 -5.32 -30.94
N THR A 541 10.75 -6.39 -30.25
CA THR A 541 9.55 -7.18 -30.55
C THR A 541 8.68 -7.25 -29.29
N HIS A 542 7.43 -6.81 -29.41
CA HIS A 542 6.38 -7.08 -28.42
C HIS A 542 5.86 -8.51 -28.63
N THR A 543 5.78 -9.30 -27.57
CA THR A 543 5.49 -10.74 -27.62
C THR A 543 4.83 -11.21 -26.34
N LEU A 544 4.30 -12.43 -26.32
CA LEU A 544 3.69 -13.02 -25.13
C LEU A 544 4.48 -14.24 -24.66
N LEU A 545 4.45 -14.49 -23.36
CA LEU A 545 4.60 -15.83 -22.79
C LEU A 545 3.20 -16.44 -22.64
N VAL A 546 3.04 -17.68 -23.09
CA VAL A 546 1.80 -18.44 -22.92
C VAL A 546 2.11 -19.83 -22.36
N ASN A 547 1.14 -20.41 -21.65
CA ASN A 547 1.24 -21.82 -21.26
C ASN A 547 0.92 -22.74 -22.46
N ALA A 548 1.12 -24.04 -22.30
CA ALA A 548 0.87 -25.03 -23.34
C ALA A 548 -0.60 -25.07 -23.84
N HIS A 549 -1.52 -24.47 -23.09
CA HIS A 549 -2.95 -24.38 -23.40
C HIS A 549 -3.36 -23.03 -24.00
N GLY A 550 -2.40 -22.12 -24.23
CA GLY A 550 -2.64 -20.82 -24.85
C GLY A 550 -3.13 -19.72 -23.89
N GLY A 551 -3.13 -19.97 -22.58
CA GLY A 551 -3.38 -18.94 -21.55
C GLY A 551 -2.17 -18.01 -21.41
N VAL A 552 -2.42 -16.70 -21.26
CA VAL A 552 -1.37 -15.66 -21.20
C VAL A 552 -0.68 -15.69 -19.83
N LEU A 553 0.63 -15.92 -19.81
CA LEU A 553 1.44 -15.85 -18.59
C LEU A 553 1.98 -14.43 -18.37
N SER A 554 2.46 -13.79 -19.43
CA SER A 554 3.04 -12.44 -19.38
C SER A 554 3.10 -11.83 -20.78
N ASP A 555 3.19 -10.51 -20.87
CA ASP A 555 3.55 -9.76 -22.08
C ASP A 555 4.95 -9.15 -21.94
N LEU A 556 5.76 -9.25 -22.99
CA LEU A 556 7.18 -8.91 -22.94
C LEU A 556 7.59 -8.02 -24.11
N PHE A 557 8.63 -7.21 -23.87
CA PHE A 557 9.38 -6.53 -24.93
C PHE A 557 10.78 -7.14 -25.05
N ILE A 558 11.05 -7.81 -26.16
CA ILE A 558 12.36 -8.43 -26.45
C ILE A 558 13.16 -7.49 -27.35
N SER A 559 14.28 -6.98 -26.84
CA SER A 559 15.20 -6.12 -27.57
C SER A 559 16.46 -6.90 -27.90
N ARG A 560 16.74 -7.12 -29.19
CA ARG A 560 17.99 -7.77 -29.62
C ARG A 560 19.09 -6.72 -29.71
N LEU A 561 20.03 -6.75 -28.77
CA LEU A 561 21.10 -5.76 -28.65
C LEU A 561 22.31 -6.10 -29.51
N GLU A 562 22.70 -7.37 -29.51
CA GLU A 562 23.79 -7.93 -30.33
C GLU A 562 23.35 -9.31 -30.86
N GLU A 563 24.24 -10.04 -31.52
CA GLU A 563 23.91 -11.35 -32.10
C GLU A 563 23.38 -12.33 -31.04
N ASP A 564 24.08 -12.44 -29.92
CA ASP A 564 23.81 -13.36 -28.80
C ASP A 564 23.46 -12.62 -27.50
N LEU A 565 22.99 -11.37 -27.59
CA LEU A 565 22.64 -10.55 -26.43
C LEU A 565 21.26 -9.91 -26.62
N PHE A 566 20.37 -10.21 -25.69
CA PHE A 566 19.01 -9.68 -25.66
C PHE A 566 18.74 -9.03 -24.30
N GLN A 567 17.90 -8.00 -24.32
CA GLN A 567 17.25 -7.48 -23.11
C GLN A 567 15.74 -7.74 -23.20
N VAL A 568 15.18 -8.26 -22.12
CA VAL A 568 13.76 -8.56 -21.95
C VAL A 568 13.19 -7.56 -20.95
N GLY A 569 12.26 -6.71 -21.39
CA GLY A 569 11.38 -5.97 -20.49
C GLY A 569 10.22 -6.89 -20.07
N ALA A 570 10.10 -7.14 -18.78
CA ALA A 570 9.17 -8.09 -18.18
C ALA A 570 8.31 -7.46 -17.08
N ASN A 571 7.46 -8.26 -16.43
CA ASN A 571 6.47 -7.77 -15.46
C ASN A 571 6.74 -8.23 -14.01
N THR A 572 7.31 -9.43 -13.81
CA THR A 572 7.37 -10.06 -12.48
C THR A 572 8.66 -10.85 -12.26
N ALA A 573 9.01 -11.10 -10.99
CA ALA A 573 10.03 -12.07 -10.61
C ALA A 573 9.67 -13.52 -11.02
N THR A 574 8.38 -13.83 -11.20
CA THR A 574 7.93 -15.11 -11.77
C THR A 574 8.37 -15.30 -13.21
N ASP A 575 8.38 -14.23 -14.03
CA ASP A 575 8.92 -14.28 -15.39
C ASP A 575 10.41 -14.66 -15.38
N LEU A 576 11.19 -14.08 -14.47
CA LEU A 576 12.61 -14.41 -14.28
C LEU A 576 12.79 -15.89 -13.94
N ALA A 577 12.05 -16.38 -12.95
CA ALA A 577 12.13 -17.77 -12.51
C ALA A 577 11.77 -18.75 -13.65
N TYR A 578 10.74 -18.44 -14.45
CA TYR A 578 10.36 -19.22 -15.62
C TYR A 578 11.48 -19.26 -16.67
N LEU A 579 11.97 -18.10 -17.10
CA LEU A 579 13.03 -17.99 -18.12
C LEU A 579 14.33 -18.69 -17.65
N ALA A 580 14.72 -18.47 -16.39
CA ALA A 580 15.93 -19.08 -15.83
C ALA A 580 15.84 -20.60 -15.76
N ARG A 581 14.68 -21.15 -15.38
CA ARG A 581 14.45 -22.61 -15.37
C ARG A 581 14.52 -23.20 -16.78
N GLU A 582 13.88 -22.55 -17.76
CA GLU A 582 13.91 -23.01 -19.15
C GLU A 582 15.29 -22.91 -19.78
N ALA A 583 16.07 -21.89 -19.45
CA ALA A 583 17.48 -21.77 -19.86
C ALA A 583 18.33 -22.91 -19.29
N ARG A 584 18.19 -23.24 -18.00
CA ARG A 584 18.89 -24.39 -17.38
C ARG A 584 18.50 -25.71 -18.04
N ARG A 585 17.22 -25.90 -18.35
CA ARG A 585 16.74 -27.09 -19.08
C ARG A 585 17.38 -27.17 -20.45
N GLN A 586 17.41 -26.08 -21.21
CA GLN A 586 18.04 -26.05 -22.53
C GLN A 586 19.52 -26.43 -22.46
N VAL A 587 20.29 -25.85 -21.55
CA VAL A 587 21.72 -26.16 -21.37
C VAL A 587 21.95 -27.64 -21.06
N LYS A 588 21.08 -28.27 -20.25
CA LYS A 588 21.16 -29.70 -19.93
C LYS A 588 20.95 -30.59 -21.16
N HIS A 589 20.07 -30.20 -22.08
CA HIS A 589 19.78 -30.98 -23.30
C HIS A 589 20.76 -30.70 -24.43
N THR A 590 21.20 -29.45 -24.57
CA THR A 590 22.08 -29.00 -25.66
C THR A 590 23.11 -28.01 -25.12
N PRO A 591 24.23 -28.49 -24.53
CA PRO A 591 25.22 -27.62 -23.87
C PRO A 591 25.85 -26.54 -24.76
N THR A 592 25.91 -26.77 -26.07
CA THR A 592 26.42 -25.80 -27.06
C THR A 592 25.47 -24.63 -27.29
N GLU A 593 24.19 -24.79 -26.98
CA GLU A 593 23.15 -23.76 -27.04
C GLU A 593 22.86 -23.21 -25.64
N TRP A 594 23.91 -22.91 -24.88
CA TRP A 594 23.72 -22.36 -23.56
C TRP A 594 23.14 -20.95 -23.63
N ALA A 595 22.30 -20.63 -22.65
CA ALA A 595 21.76 -19.30 -22.43
C ALA A 595 21.82 -18.98 -20.93
N GLN A 596 22.21 -17.76 -20.59
CA GLN A 596 22.17 -17.24 -19.21
C GLN A 596 21.11 -16.16 -19.10
N ILE A 597 20.40 -16.15 -17.98
CA ILE A 597 19.41 -15.13 -17.64
C ILE A 597 19.93 -14.38 -16.41
N ARG A 598 19.96 -13.05 -16.46
CA ARG A 598 20.33 -12.21 -15.32
C ARG A 598 19.30 -11.11 -15.14
N ASP A 599 18.87 -10.89 -13.90
CA ASP A 599 18.14 -9.67 -13.58
C ASP A 599 19.12 -8.49 -13.52
N ILE A 600 18.92 -7.51 -14.39
CA ILE A 600 19.72 -6.29 -14.48
C ILE A 600 18.94 -5.05 -14.03
N THR A 601 17.76 -5.24 -13.43
CA THR A 601 16.88 -4.14 -13.00
C THR A 601 17.60 -3.22 -12.00
N GLY A 602 18.27 -3.79 -10.98
CA GLY A 602 19.02 -3.02 -9.99
C GLY A 602 20.37 -2.48 -10.47
N SER A 603 20.93 -3.06 -11.54
CA SER A 603 22.22 -2.66 -12.13
C SER A 603 22.06 -1.73 -13.35
N THR A 604 20.84 -1.26 -13.61
CA THR A 604 20.52 -0.30 -14.68
C THR A 604 19.47 0.69 -14.20
N CYS A 605 19.36 1.83 -14.89
CA CYS A 605 18.27 2.79 -14.70
C CYS A 605 17.72 3.23 -16.06
N CYS A 606 16.47 3.69 -16.09
CA CYS A 606 15.80 4.04 -17.34
C CYS A 606 14.91 5.26 -17.18
N LEU A 607 15.01 6.22 -18.12
CA LEU A 607 14.13 7.37 -18.22
C LEU A 607 13.28 7.29 -19.49
N GLY A 608 11.96 7.42 -19.32
CA GLY A 608 11.05 7.68 -20.43
C GLY A 608 11.02 9.18 -20.74
N LEU A 609 11.62 9.61 -21.85
CA LEU A 609 11.51 10.97 -22.37
C LEU A 609 10.45 10.99 -23.46
N TRP A 610 9.25 11.45 -23.13
CA TRP A 610 8.10 11.37 -24.04
C TRP A 610 7.36 12.70 -24.17
N GLY A 611 6.85 12.94 -25.37
CA GLY A 611 6.04 14.10 -25.74
C GLY A 611 6.45 14.66 -27.09
N PRO A 612 5.62 15.52 -27.70
CA PRO A 612 5.90 16.09 -29.02
C PRO A 612 7.24 16.83 -29.09
N ARG A 613 7.71 17.41 -27.98
CA ARG A 613 8.98 18.15 -27.91
C ARG A 613 10.20 17.27 -27.53
N ALA A 614 10.04 15.95 -27.39
CA ALA A 614 11.14 15.07 -26.96
C ALA A 614 12.35 15.11 -27.91
N ARG A 615 12.11 15.26 -29.22
CA ARG A 615 13.20 15.39 -30.21
C ARG A 615 14.02 16.67 -30.01
N ASP A 616 13.36 17.79 -29.78
CA ASP A 616 14.03 19.08 -29.56
C ASP A 616 15.01 18.99 -28.37
N VAL A 617 14.59 18.30 -27.30
CA VAL A 617 15.46 18.08 -26.14
C VAL A 617 16.70 17.28 -26.52
N ILE A 618 16.54 16.13 -27.18
CA ILE A 618 17.67 15.25 -27.53
C ILE A 618 18.65 15.90 -28.51
N GLN A 619 18.16 16.68 -29.48
CA GLN A 619 19.02 17.34 -30.48
C GLN A 619 19.97 18.37 -29.87
N THR A 620 19.70 18.89 -28.67
CA THR A 620 20.61 19.81 -27.98
C THR A 620 21.77 19.11 -27.26
N VAL A 621 21.65 17.80 -27.02
CA VAL A 621 22.59 17.03 -26.18
C VAL A 621 23.22 15.83 -26.89
N SER A 622 22.87 15.59 -28.16
CA SER A 622 23.48 14.56 -29.00
C SER A 622 23.46 14.95 -30.47
N SER A 623 24.54 14.61 -31.18
CA SER A 623 24.67 14.74 -32.63
C SER A 623 24.21 13.50 -33.40
N ASP A 624 23.78 12.44 -32.70
CA ASP A 624 23.25 11.25 -33.33
C ASP A 624 21.92 11.50 -34.06
N ASP A 625 21.72 10.77 -35.16
CA ASP A 625 20.43 10.75 -35.83
C ASP A 625 19.41 9.89 -35.04
N PHE A 626 18.45 10.56 -34.41
CA PHE A 626 17.28 9.95 -33.77
C PHE A 626 15.98 10.21 -34.54
N SER A 627 16.06 10.61 -35.81
CA SER A 627 14.91 10.69 -36.70
C SER A 627 14.29 9.30 -36.94
N ASN A 628 13.20 9.26 -37.71
CA ASN A 628 12.59 7.99 -38.13
C ASN A 628 13.55 7.09 -38.93
N LYS A 629 14.54 7.69 -39.59
CA LYS A 629 15.57 6.97 -40.33
C LYS A 629 16.67 6.46 -39.41
N GLY A 630 17.15 7.29 -38.48
CA GLY A 630 18.25 6.96 -37.58
C GLY A 630 17.88 5.98 -36.45
N LEU A 631 16.66 6.08 -35.93
CA LEU A 631 16.10 5.13 -34.97
C LEU A 631 14.59 4.96 -35.21
N PRO A 632 14.16 3.95 -35.97
CA PRO A 632 12.74 3.72 -36.26
C PRO A 632 11.97 3.29 -35.01
N TYR A 633 10.63 3.42 -35.04
CA TYR A 633 9.78 2.93 -33.95
C TYR A 633 9.98 1.42 -33.75
N MET A 634 10.01 0.98 -32.49
CA MET A 634 10.43 -0.38 -32.09
C MET A 634 11.88 -0.72 -32.49
N GLY A 635 12.73 0.29 -32.62
CA GLY A 635 14.18 0.15 -32.77
C GLY A 635 14.94 0.40 -31.47
N VAL A 636 16.12 -0.21 -31.36
CA VAL A 636 17.08 0.00 -30.26
C VAL A 636 18.46 0.37 -30.81
N LYS A 637 19.15 1.30 -30.15
CA LYS A 637 20.52 1.72 -30.52
C LYS A 637 21.36 2.00 -29.28
N LYS A 638 22.57 1.44 -29.20
CA LYS A 638 23.61 1.84 -28.23
C LYS A 638 24.29 3.12 -28.75
N THR A 639 24.41 4.15 -27.92
CA THR A 639 25.09 5.40 -28.27
C THR A 639 25.49 6.22 -27.04
N SER A 640 25.73 7.53 -27.17
CA SER A 640 25.97 8.45 -26.05
C SER A 640 25.12 9.72 -26.11
N ILE A 641 24.82 10.29 -24.94
CA ILE A 641 24.18 11.60 -24.77
C ILE A 641 25.10 12.46 -23.90
N ALA A 642 25.65 13.54 -24.48
CA ALA A 642 26.61 14.43 -23.83
C ALA A 642 27.70 13.71 -23.01
N GLY A 643 28.27 12.65 -23.60
CA GLY A 643 29.33 11.82 -23.01
C GLY A 643 28.85 10.65 -22.13
N VAL A 644 27.56 10.56 -21.81
CA VAL A 644 27.00 9.42 -21.06
C VAL A 644 26.67 8.27 -22.02
N PRO A 645 27.23 7.06 -21.84
CA PRO A 645 26.82 5.88 -22.61
C PRO A 645 25.38 5.49 -22.30
N VAL A 646 24.56 5.32 -23.32
CA VAL A 646 23.14 4.97 -23.20
C VAL A 646 22.73 3.89 -24.20
N THR A 647 21.66 3.18 -23.88
CA THR A 647 20.88 2.40 -24.85
C THR A 647 19.53 3.08 -25.02
N MET A 648 19.22 3.45 -26.27
CA MET A 648 18.01 4.16 -26.66
C MET A 648 16.99 3.17 -27.21
N PHE A 649 15.80 3.10 -26.62
CA PHE A 649 14.70 2.25 -27.07
C PHE A 649 13.56 3.15 -27.54
N ARG A 650 13.21 3.07 -28.83
CA ARG A 650 12.11 3.88 -29.36
C ARG A 650 10.77 3.18 -29.18
N LYS A 651 10.22 3.30 -27.97
CA LYS A 651 8.86 2.89 -27.59
C LYS A 651 8.28 3.83 -26.54
N SER A 652 6.97 3.80 -26.36
CA SER A 652 6.27 4.65 -25.38
C SER A 652 5.00 3.99 -24.86
N PHE A 653 4.90 3.86 -23.53
CA PHE A 653 3.68 3.41 -22.86
C PHE A 653 2.61 4.50 -22.76
N VAL A 654 2.98 5.77 -22.93
CA VAL A 654 2.04 6.90 -22.84
C VAL A 654 1.49 7.31 -24.21
N GLY A 655 1.95 6.67 -25.30
CA GLY A 655 1.42 6.89 -26.65
C GLY A 655 1.94 8.14 -27.35
N GLU A 656 3.09 8.66 -26.93
CA GLU A 656 3.72 9.86 -27.50
C GLU A 656 5.10 9.55 -28.10
N TYR A 657 5.55 10.41 -29.02
CA TYR A 657 6.90 10.35 -29.56
C TYR A 657 7.96 10.43 -28.45
N GLY A 658 9.06 9.70 -28.61
CA GLY A 658 10.20 9.74 -27.71
C GLY A 658 10.84 8.36 -27.49
N TRP A 659 11.55 8.22 -26.37
CA TRP A 659 12.40 7.06 -26.10
C TRP A 659 12.40 6.70 -24.62
N GLU A 660 12.62 5.42 -24.36
CA GLU A 660 13.23 4.96 -23.11
C GLU A 660 14.76 5.04 -23.26
N ILE A 661 15.42 5.66 -22.29
CA ILE A 661 16.85 5.96 -22.30
C ILE A 661 17.47 5.26 -21.09
N GLN A 662 18.23 4.21 -21.35
CA GLN A 662 18.80 3.35 -20.31
C GLN A 662 20.31 3.57 -20.17
N THR A 663 20.79 3.55 -18.93
CA THR A 663 22.22 3.56 -18.61
C THR A 663 22.48 2.81 -17.30
N THR A 664 23.74 2.73 -16.87
CA THR A 664 24.11 2.18 -15.56
C THR A 664 23.86 3.20 -14.43
N PRO A 665 23.59 2.76 -13.20
CA PRO A 665 23.19 3.63 -12.09
C PRO A 665 24.16 4.80 -11.80
N ASP A 666 25.46 4.58 -11.95
CA ASP A 666 26.52 5.56 -11.77
C ASP A 666 26.41 6.76 -12.73
N TYR A 667 25.93 6.54 -13.96
CA TYR A 667 25.64 7.63 -14.89
C TYR A 667 24.23 8.20 -14.78
N GLY A 668 23.33 7.52 -14.08
CA GLY A 668 21.90 7.85 -14.04
C GLY A 668 21.62 9.30 -13.62
N GLN A 669 22.23 9.76 -12.53
CA GLN A 669 22.03 11.13 -12.06
C GLN A 669 22.52 12.16 -13.09
N ARG A 670 23.67 11.91 -13.73
CA ARG A 670 24.21 12.78 -14.78
C ARG A 670 23.29 12.83 -15.99
N LEU A 671 22.75 11.69 -16.42
CA LEU A 671 21.78 11.61 -17.51
C LEU A 671 20.53 12.42 -17.21
N TRP A 672 19.96 12.29 -16.00
CA TRP A 672 18.84 13.11 -15.55
C TRP A 672 19.15 14.60 -15.67
N ASP A 673 20.27 15.04 -15.10
CA ASP A 673 20.64 16.47 -15.06
C ASP A 673 20.83 17.06 -16.47
N ILE A 674 21.43 16.30 -17.39
CA ILE A 674 21.58 16.70 -18.81
C ILE A 674 20.21 16.91 -19.46
N LEU A 675 19.33 15.91 -19.39
CA LEU A 675 18.00 15.97 -20.00
C LEU A 675 17.10 17.02 -19.34
N TRP A 676 17.23 17.18 -18.02
CA TRP A 676 16.51 18.18 -17.26
C TRP A 676 16.87 19.58 -17.71
N GLN A 677 18.17 19.90 -17.74
CA GLN A 677 18.67 21.21 -18.14
C GLN A 677 18.31 21.54 -19.59
N SER A 678 18.53 20.61 -20.52
CA SER A 678 18.21 20.82 -21.93
C SER A 678 16.71 20.89 -22.21
N GLY A 679 15.89 20.19 -21.42
CA GLY A 679 14.45 20.17 -21.58
C GLY A 679 13.73 21.40 -21.02
N LYS A 680 14.32 22.15 -20.08
CA LYS A 680 13.65 23.31 -19.45
C LYS A 680 13.09 24.33 -20.47
N PRO A 681 13.83 24.78 -21.50
CA PRO A 681 13.29 25.70 -22.52
C PRO A 681 12.09 25.13 -23.30
N HIS A 682 11.95 23.81 -23.36
CA HIS A 682 10.86 23.11 -24.03
C HIS A 682 9.69 22.79 -23.09
N GLY A 683 9.73 23.29 -21.85
CA GLY A 683 8.68 23.10 -20.86
C GLY A 683 8.68 21.71 -20.22
N LEU A 684 9.85 21.06 -20.17
CA LEU A 684 10.03 19.74 -19.55
C LEU A 684 9.66 19.72 -18.07
N ILE A 685 8.99 18.65 -17.68
CA ILE A 685 8.67 18.31 -16.29
C ILE A 685 9.08 16.87 -15.95
N ALA A 686 9.14 16.55 -14.66
CA ALA A 686 9.08 15.18 -14.20
C ALA A 686 7.60 14.78 -14.07
N ALA A 687 7.25 13.55 -14.44
CA ALA A 687 5.88 13.06 -14.40
C ALA A 687 5.81 11.66 -13.77
N GLY A 688 4.79 11.45 -12.93
CA GLY A 688 4.66 10.28 -12.08
C GLY A 688 3.67 9.24 -12.58
N ARG A 689 3.53 8.17 -11.80
CA ARG A 689 2.74 6.97 -12.16
C ARG A 689 1.24 7.25 -12.31
N ALA A 690 0.69 8.26 -11.63
CA ALA A 690 -0.73 8.59 -11.75
C ALA A 690 -1.08 9.12 -13.16
N ALA A 691 -0.23 10.00 -13.71
CA ALA A 691 -0.36 10.45 -15.10
C ALA A 691 -0.06 9.30 -16.07
N PHE A 692 1.01 8.54 -15.84
CA PHE A 692 1.36 7.36 -16.65
C PHE A 692 0.18 6.39 -16.81
N ASN A 693 -0.49 6.04 -15.71
CA ASN A 693 -1.64 5.14 -15.71
C ASN A 693 -2.84 5.70 -16.48
N GLY A 694 -3.14 7.01 -16.32
CA GLY A 694 -4.19 7.67 -17.11
C GLY A 694 -3.87 7.73 -18.61
N LEU A 695 -2.60 7.90 -18.99
CA LEU A 695 -2.21 7.94 -20.41
C LEU A 695 -2.12 6.56 -21.04
N ARG A 696 -1.66 5.52 -20.30
CA ARG A 696 -1.59 4.15 -20.84
C ARG A 696 -2.96 3.54 -21.09
N ILE A 697 -3.95 3.84 -20.22
CA ILE A 697 -5.30 3.30 -20.37
C ILE A 697 -6.01 3.92 -21.57
N GLU A 698 -5.76 5.19 -21.88
CA GLU A 698 -6.25 5.84 -23.11
C GLU A 698 -5.70 5.19 -24.38
N LYS A 699 -4.48 4.63 -24.31
CA LYS A 699 -3.86 3.86 -25.40
C LYS A 699 -4.28 2.40 -25.44
N GLY A 700 -5.13 1.96 -24.51
CA GLY A 700 -5.55 0.57 -24.40
C GLY A 700 -4.40 -0.40 -24.19
N ILE A 701 -3.33 0.02 -23.53
CA ILE A 701 -2.22 -0.89 -23.21
C ILE A 701 -2.61 -1.72 -21.99
N ARG A 702 -2.70 -3.03 -22.17
CA ARG A 702 -3.03 -4.01 -21.12
C ARG A 702 -1.91 -4.05 -20.08
N ALA A 703 -2.27 -4.30 -18.83
CA ALA A 703 -1.35 -4.64 -17.75
C ALA A 703 -1.51 -6.14 -17.43
N SER A 704 -0.47 -6.94 -17.72
CA SER A 704 -0.43 -8.34 -17.29
C SER A 704 -0.57 -8.45 -15.77
N GLY A 705 -1.24 -9.50 -15.31
CA GLY A 705 -1.61 -9.71 -13.90
C GLY A 705 -2.90 -9.01 -13.46
N SER A 706 -3.38 -8.01 -14.21
CA SER A 706 -4.64 -7.30 -13.92
C SER A 706 -5.65 -7.43 -15.07
N ASP A 707 -5.27 -6.97 -16.26
CA ASP A 707 -6.14 -6.99 -17.45
C ASP A 707 -6.20 -8.38 -18.09
N MET A 708 -5.14 -9.18 -17.92
CA MET A 708 -5.03 -10.55 -18.44
C MET A 708 -4.05 -11.36 -17.58
N ASN A 709 -4.28 -12.67 -17.53
CA ASN A 709 -3.48 -13.65 -16.79
C ASN A 709 -3.76 -15.04 -17.38
N SER A 710 -3.34 -16.10 -16.68
CA SER A 710 -3.35 -17.48 -17.20
C SER A 710 -4.74 -18.03 -17.54
N GLU A 711 -5.82 -17.43 -17.04
CA GLU A 711 -7.21 -17.78 -17.37
C GLU A 711 -7.70 -17.26 -18.72
N HIS A 712 -6.94 -16.34 -19.33
CA HIS A 712 -7.36 -15.60 -20.51
C HIS A 712 -6.45 -15.93 -21.68
N ASN A 713 -7.04 -16.09 -22.87
CA ASN A 713 -6.27 -16.23 -24.09
C ASN A 713 -6.14 -14.89 -24.86
N PRO A 714 -5.20 -14.79 -25.81
CA PRO A 714 -4.92 -13.54 -26.52
C PRO A 714 -6.08 -12.93 -27.32
N TRP A 715 -7.03 -13.73 -27.82
CA TRP A 715 -8.21 -13.24 -28.54
C TRP A 715 -9.23 -12.61 -27.59
N GLU A 716 -9.41 -13.21 -26.40
CA GLU A 716 -10.24 -12.64 -25.34
C GLU A 716 -9.66 -11.29 -24.87
N ALA A 717 -8.35 -11.23 -24.64
CA ALA A 717 -7.67 -10.02 -24.12
C ALA A 717 -7.44 -8.92 -25.17
N GLY A 718 -7.59 -9.22 -26.46
CA GLY A 718 -7.38 -8.26 -27.55
C GLY A 718 -5.91 -7.99 -27.86
N VAL A 719 -5.01 -8.94 -27.61
CA VAL A 719 -3.54 -8.80 -27.76
C VAL A 719 -2.95 -9.69 -28.86
N THR A 720 -3.76 -10.09 -29.84
CA THR A 720 -3.34 -10.97 -30.94
C THR A 720 -2.25 -10.36 -31.83
N TYR A 721 -2.08 -9.03 -31.81
CA TYR A 721 -0.98 -8.34 -32.49
C TYR A 721 0.41 -8.72 -31.96
N ALA A 722 0.49 -9.32 -30.76
CA ALA A 722 1.74 -9.82 -30.16
C ALA A 722 2.05 -11.29 -30.55
N ILE A 723 1.33 -11.85 -31.54
CA ILE A 723 1.48 -13.24 -31.98
C ILE A 723 1.83 -13.28 -33.46
N GLN A 724 2.80 -14.13 -33.81
CA GLN A 724 3.16 -14.44 -35.19
C GLN A 724 3.01 -15.95 -35.43
N MET A 725 1.78 -16.40 -35.70
CA MET A 725 1.47 -17.82 -35.94
C MET A 725 2.32 -18.44 -37.07
N GLY A 726 2.69 -17.64 -38.08
CA GLY A 726 3.52 -18.05 -39.22
C GLY A 726 5.04 -18.06 -38.95
N LYS A 727 5.49 -17.79 -37.72
CA LYS A 727 6.91 -17.89 -37.34
C LYS A 727 7.40 -19.32 -37.59
N LYS A 728 8.60 -19.42 -38.18
CA LYS A 728 9.22 -20.69 -38.60
C LYS A 728 9.52 -21.63 -37.43
N ALA A 729 10.11 -21.08 -36.36
CA ALA A 729 10.36 -21.84 -35.14
C ALA A 729 9.04 -22.17 -34.44
N ASP A 730 8.94 -23.38 -33.90
CA ASP A 730 7.83 -23.74 -33.02
C ASP A 730 7.97 -23.01 -31.67
N PHE A 731 6.85 -22.85 -30.97
CA PHE A 731 6.82 -22.17 -29.68
C PHE A 731 5.77 -22.73 -28.73
N VAL A 732 5.97 -22.54 -27.43
CA VAL A 732 5.08 -23.03 -26.37
C VAL A 732 3.65 -22.55 -26.62
N GLY A 733 2.68 -23.47 -26.63
CA GLY A 733 1.26 -23.15 -26.79
C GLY A 733 0.80 -22.89 -28.23
N LYS A 734 1.68 -22.95 -29.24
CA LYS A 734 1.30 -22.72 -30.66
C LYS A 734 0.09 -23.53 -31.10
N ALA A 735 0.11 -24.85 -30.87
CA ALA A 735 -0.98 -25.74 -31.27
C ALA A 735 -2.31 -25.38 -30.58
N ALA A 736 -2.27 -24.99 -29.31
CA ALA A 736 -3.46 -24.54 -28.58
C ALA A 736 -3.99 -23.23 -29.15
N LEU A 737 -3.12 -22.25 -29.43
CA LEU A 737 -3.50 -20.99 -30.07
C LEU A 737 -4.07 -21.20 -31.49
N GLU A 738 -3.54 -22.15 -32.27
CA GLU A 738 -4.12 -22.52 -33.58
C GLU A 738 -5.56 -23.03 -33.43
N SER A 739 -5.80 -23.88 -32.42
CA SER A 739 -7.16 -24.37 -32.11
C SER A 739 -8.09 -23.25 -31.65
N LEU A 740 -7.60 -22.39 -30.74
CA LEU A 740 -8.36 -21.25 -30.20
C LEU A 740 -8.70 -20.21 -31.28
N SER A 741 -7.81 -20.00 -32.26
CA SER A 741 -8.04 -19.06 -33.37
C SER A 741 -9.26 -19.38 -34.22
N ARG A 742 -9.73 -20.64 -34.19
CA ARG A 742 -10.90 -21.13 -34.94
C ARG A 742 -12.19 -21.09 -34.12
N LYS A 743 -12.12 -20.72 -32.85
CA LYS A 743 -13.25 -20.67 -31.92
C LYS A 743 -13.65 -19.22 -31.65
N ALA A 744 -14.94 -18.98 -31.48
CA ALA A 744 -15.41 -17.69 -30.99
C ALA A 744 -15.03 -17.54 -29.51
N ALA A 745 -14.46 -16.39 -29.14
CA ALA A 745 -14.17 -16.06 -27.76
C ALA A 745 -15.49 -15.90 -26.98
N PRO A 746 -15.67 -16.56 -25.82
CA PRO A 746 -16.91 -16.45 -25.02
C PRO A 746 -17.02 -15.12 -24.28
N ARG A 747 -15.87 -14.48 -24.01
CA ARG A 747 -15.74 -13.18 -23.35
C ARG A 747 -14.68 -12.34 -24.05
N ARG A 748 -14.71 -11.03 -23.84
CA ARG A 748 -13.71 -10.09 -24.33
C ARG A 748 -13.42 -9.03 -23.28
N LEU A 749 -12.17 -8.58 -23.23
CA LEU A 749 -11.79 -7.41 -22.46
C LEU A 749 -12.25 -6.16 -23.22
N ARG A 750 -13.05 -5.31 -22.56
CA ARG A 750 -13.69 -4.14 -23.16
C ARG A 750 -13.27 -2.87 -22.43
N CYS A 751 -13.07 -1.79 -23.18
CA CYS A 751 -12.92 -0.45 -22.65
C CYS A 751 -14.31 0.13 -22.33
N LEU A 752 -14.45 0.72 -21.15
CA LEU A 752 -15.63 1.39 -20.65
C LEU A 752 -15.27 2.85 -20.35
N THR A 753 -16.15 3.76 -20.73
CA THR A 753 -16.06 5.17 -20.30
C THR A 753 -17.25 5.52 -19.43
N VAL A 754 -17.00 6.16 -18.28
CA VAL A 754 -18.08 6.52 -17.34
C VAL A 754 -18.82 7.74 -17.86
N ASP A 755 -20.15 7.62 -17.94
CA ASP A 755 -21.00 8.55 -18.71
C ASP A 755 -21.09 9.94 -18.05
N ASP A 756 -21.05 10.01 -16.72
CA ASP A 756 -21.14 11.27 -15.97
C ASP A 756 -19.83 12.08 -15.95
N GLY A 757 -18.75 11.50 -16.47
CA GLY A 757 -17.43 12.13 -16.58
C GLY A 757 -16.68 12.35 -15.26
N ARG A 758 -17.17 11.86 -14.12
CA ARG A 758 -16.59 12.14 -12.79
C ARG A 758 -16.51 10.95 -11.84
N SER A 759 -17.44 10.00 -11.90
CA SER A 759 -17.53 8.91 -10.93
C SER A 759 -16.41 7.90 -11.15
N MET A 760 -15.34 8.02 -10.37
CA MET A 760 -14.18 7.14 -10.44
C MET A 760 -14.49 5.76 -9.87
N VAL A 761 -13.97 4.73 -10.55
CA VAL A 761 -13.87 3.35 -10.07
C VAL A 761 -12.39 2.96 -10.02
N LEU A 762 -12.03 1.92 -9.28
CA LEU A 762 -10.63 1.63 -8.93
C LEU A 762 -10.14 0.22 -9.32
N GLY A 763 -11.03 -0.69 -9.68
CA GLY A 763 -10.73 -2.09 -9.99
C GLY A 763 -11.52 -3.05 -9.12
N LYS A 764 -11.87 -4.20 -9.70
CA LYS A 764 -12.64 -5.32 -9.10
C LYS A 764 -14.15 -5.09 -8.97
N GLU A 765 -14.64 -3.87 -9.22
CA GLU A 765 -16.07 -3.59 -9.19
C GLU A 765 -16.84 -4.45 -10.20
N PRO A 766 -18.04 -4.95 -9.85
CA PRO A 766 -18.85 -5.76 -10.75
C PRO A 766 -19.51 -4.88 -11.82
N VAL A 767 -19.63 -5.43 -13.02
CA VAL A 767 -20.25 -4.78 -14.18
C VAL A 767 -21.52 -5.54 -14.57
N PHE A 768 -22.57 -4.78 -14.84
CA PHE A 768 -23.91 -5.25 -15.16
C PHE A 768 -24.33 -4.82 -16.56
N VAL A 769 -25.02 -5.71 -17.26
CA VAL A 769 -25.65 -5.49 -18.57
C VAL A 769 -27.11 -5.88 -18.41
N ASP A 770 -28.04 -4.97 -18.74
CA ASP A 770 -29.48 -5.18 -18.57
C ASP A 770 -29.88 -5.65 -17.16
N GLY A 771 -29.24 -5.08 -16.14
CA GLY A 771 -29.45 -5.43 -14.72
C GLY A 771 -28.85 -6.77 -14.29
N GLN A 772 -28.25 -7.54 -15.21
CA GLN A 772 -27.63 -8.83 -14.94
C GLN A 772 -26.12 -8.67 -14.81
N ARG A 773 -25.51 -9.38 -13.85
CA ARG A 773 -24.05 -9.42 -13.71
C ARG A 773 -23.43 -10.00 -14.98
N ALA A 774 -22.49 -9.28 -15.57
CA ALA A 774 -21.83 -9.63 -16.82
C ALA A 774 -20.31 -9.77 -16.68
N GLY A 775 -19.70 -9.11 -15.69
CA GLY A 775 -18.28 -9.26 -15.40
C GLY A 775 -17.77 -8.29 -14.36
N TYR A 776 -16.52 -7.84 -14.49
CA TYR A 776 -15.85 -7.03 -13.48
C TYR A 776 -14.78 -6.12 -14.08
N VAL A 777 -14.49 -5.01 -13.42
CA VAL A 777 -13.43 -4.06 -13.77
C VAL A 777 -12.05 -4.64 -13.46
N THR A 778 -11.13 -4.56 -14.41
CA THR A 778 -9.72 -4.96 -14.25
C THR A 778 -8.86 -3.74 -13.89
N SER A 779 -8.65 -2.84 -14.84
CA SER A 779 -7.92 -1.58 -14.68
C SER A 779 -8.88 -0.40 -14.68
N ALA A 780 -8.58 0.62 -13.89
CA ALA A 780 -9.28 1.90 -13.96
C ALA A 780 -8.33 3.07 -13.71
N ALA A 781 -8.55 4.18 -14.43
CA ALA A 781 -7.89 5.45 -14.20
C ALA A 781 -8.72 6.59 -14.82
N PHE A 782 -8.43 7.83 -14.44
CA PHE A 782 -9.02 8.97 -15.14
C PHE A 782 -8.26 9.19 -16.46
N GLY A 783 -8.98 9.15 -17.58
CA GLY A 783 -8.43 9.52 -18.88
C GLY A 783 -8.38 11.04 -19.00
N TYR A 784 -7.20 11.63 -18.83
CA TYR A 784 -7.03 13.09 -18.78
C TYR A 784 -7.27 13.78 -20.13
N THR A 785 -6.94 13.11 -21.23
CA THR A 785 -7.16 13.59 -22.60
C THR A 785 -8.63 13.49 -22.99
N VAL A 786 -9.29 12.39 -22.61
CA VAL A 786 -10.73 12.17 -22.89
C VAL A 786 -11.67 12.76 -21.84
N ARG A 787 -11.10 13.28 -20.75
CA ARG A 787 -11.75 13.97 -19.63
C ARG A 787 -12.89 13.17 -18.98
N LYS A 788 -12.64 11.89 -18.71
CA LYS A 788 -13.59 11.03 -17.98
C LYS A 788 -12.89 9.80 -17.37
N PRO A 789 -13.48 9.18 -16.33
CA PRO A 789 -13.03 7.88 -15.85
C PRO A 789 -13.10 6.84 -16.97
N VAL A 790 -12.03 6.06 -17.09
CA VAL A 790 -11.89 4.94 -18.02
C VAL A 790 -11.66 3.68 -17.20
N ALA A 791 -12.37 2.62 -17.55
CA ALA A 791 -12.22 1.31 -16.94
C ALA A 791 -12.10 0.25 -18.04
N TYR A 792 -11.31 -0.79 -17.80
CA TYR A 792 -11.38 -2.02 -18.59
C TYR A 792 -12.16 -3.06 -17.81
N ALA A 793 -12.96 -3.87 -18.50
CA ALA A 793 -13.74 -4.93 -17.86
C ALA A 793 -13.85 -6.15 -18.76
N TRP A 794 -13.84 -7.33 -18.14
CA TRP A 794 -14.23 -8.56 -18.81
C TRP A 794 -15.74 -8.57 -19.00
N LEU A 795 -16.20 -8.77 -20.24
CA LEU A 795 -17.63 -8.85 -20.58
C LEU A 795 -17.91 -10.01 -21.55
N PRO A 796 -19.15 -10.53 -21.61
CA PRO A 796 -19.55 -11.50 -22.61
C PRO A 796 -19.30 -10.96 -24.02
N SER A 797 -18.87 -11.82 -24.94
CA SER A 797 -18.38 -11.37 -26.25
C SER A 797 -19.46 -10.76 -27.16
N ASN A 798 -20.74 -11.09 -26.91
CA ASN A 798 -21.89 -10.50 -27.59
C ASN A 798 -22.18 -9.06 -27.17
N VAL A 799 -21.61 -8.58 -26.05
CA VAL A 799 -21.70 -7.17 -25.65
C VAL A 799 -20.84 -6.34 -26.61
N SER A 800 -21.50 -5.42 -27.32
CA SER A 800 -20.92 -4.66 -28.43
C SER A 800 -20.55 -3.24 -28.02
N GLU A 801 -19.70 -2.59 -28.82
CA GLU A 801 -19.42 -1.15 -28.67
C GLU A 801 -20.72 -0.34 -28.75
N GLY A 802 -20.82 0.72 -27.95
CA GLY A 802 -22.02 1.53 -27.77
C GLY A 802 -23.03 0.98 -26.75
N THR A 803 -22.85 -0.25 -26.25
CA THR A 803 -23.74 -0.82 -25.22
C THR A 803 -23.57 -0.06 -23.90
N SER A 804 -24.69 0.31 -23.28
CA SER A 804 -24.71 0.88 -21.92
C SER A 804 -24.60 -0.24 -20.88
N VAL A 805 -23.75 -0.01 -19.89
CA VAL A 805 -23.50 -0.93 -18.77
C VAL A 805 -23.53 -0.16 -17.46
N GLU A 806 -23.64 -0.87 -16.34
CA GLU A 806 -23.58 -0.28 -15.01
C GLU A 806 -22.45 -0.90 -14.19
N ILE A 807 -21.63 -0.07 -13.56
CA ILE A 807 -20.56 -0.49 -12.65
C ILE A 807 -21.02 -0.23 -11.21
N GLU A 808 -20.97 -1.20 -10.32
CA GLU A 808 -21.33 -0.99 -8.92
C GLU A 808 -20.12 -0.51 -8.10
N TYR A 809 -20.22 0.68 -7.51
CA TYR A 809 -19.20 1.25 -6.66
C TYR A 809 -19.81 1.67 -5.32
N PHE A 810 -19.37 1.04 -4.22
CA PHE A 810 -19.96 1.22 -2.88
C PHE A 810 -21.51 1.13 -2.89
N GLY A 811 -22.02 0.11 -3.58
CA GLY A 811 -23.46 -0.16 -3.72
C GLY A 811 -24.21 0.74 -4.71
N LYS A 812 -23.57 1.76 -5.30
CA LYS A 812 -24.19 2.65 -6.31
C LYS A 812 -23.90 2.14 -7.71
N LYS A 813 -24.93 2.05 -8.56
CA LYS A 813 -24.79 1.74 -9.99
C LYS A 813 -24.40 3.01 -10.77
N ILE A 814 -23.22 2.99 -11.39
CA ILE A 814 -22.67 4.07 -12.21
C ILE A 814 -22.79 3.66 -13.68
N LYS A 815 -23.45 4.48 -14.49
CA LYS A 815 -23.57 4.23 -15.94
C LYS A 815 -22.24 4.43 -16.66
N ALA A 816 -21.93 3.50 -17.55
CA ALA A 816 -20.79 3.57 -18.43
C ALA A 816 -21.16 3.04 -19.82
N THR A 817 -20.36 3.39 -20.82
CA THR A 817 -20.54 2.97 -22.20
C THR A 817 -19.36 2.15 -22.68
N VAL A 818 -19.63 0.98 -23.28
CA VAL A 818 -18.61 0.18 -23.97
C VAL A 818 -18.08 0.98 -25.15
N THR A 819 -16.80 1.31 -25.15
CA THR A 819 -16.18 2.23 -26.10
C THR A 819 -15.06 1.54 -26.87
N GLN A 820 -14.90 1.88 -28.14
CA GLN A 820 -13.78 1.40 -28.95
C GLN A 820 -12.44 1.89 -28.37
N ASP A 821 -11.45 1.01 -28.25
CA ASP A 821 -10.08 1.34 -27.88
C ASP A 821 -9.11 1.24 -29.06
N PRO A 822 -7.98 2.00 -29.05
CA PRO A 822 -7.60 2.99 -28.05
C PRO A 822 -8.45 4.27 -28.14
N LEU A 823 -8.69 4.91 -26.99
CA LEU A 823 -9.45 6.16 -26.89
C LEU A 823 -8.68 7.37 -27.44
N TYR A 824 -7.35 7.31 -27.45
CA TYR A 824 -6.48 8.38 -27.93
C TYR A 824 -5.56 7.92 -29.07
N ASP A 825 -5.53 8.72 -30.14
CA ASP A 825 -4.71 8.52 -31.34
C ASP A 825 -4.71 7.07 -31.86
N PRO A 826 -5.87 6.55 -32.31
CA PRO A 826 -6.00 5.15 -32.76
C PRO A 826 -5.20 4.82 -34.01
N GLN A 827 -4.73 5.85 -34.74
CA GLN A 827 -3.88 5.67 -35.91
C GLN A 827 -2.39 5.76 -35.58
N GLU A 828 -2.03 5.88 -34.29
CA GLU A 828 -0.64 5.98 -33.80
C GLU A 828 0.20 7.06 -34.49
N ARG A 829 -0.44 8.16 -34.93
CA ARG A 829 0.23 9.25 -35.65
C ARG A 829 1.28 9.93 -34.77
N ARG A 830 1.02 10.07 -33.47
CA ARG A 830 1.94 10.67 -32.49
C ARG A 830 3.17 9.78 -32.22
N LEU A 831 3.02 8.46 -32.27
CA LEU A 831 4.12 7.51 -32.10
C LEU A 831 5.01 7.42 -33.35
N ARG A 832 4.38 7.36 -34.52
CA ARG A 832 5.06 7.11 -35.82
C ARG A 832 5.54 8.38 -36.51
N GLY A 833 4.95 9.54 -36.22
CA GLY A 833 5.31 10.84 -36.82
C GLY A 833 6.71 11.33 -36.44
N GLU A 834 7.14 12.44 -37.07
CA GLU A 834 8.45 13.04 -36.85
C GLU A 834 8.54 13.99 -35.64
N GLY A 835 7.53 14.06 -34.77
CA GLY A 835 7.54 14.98 -33.62
C GLY A 835 7.34 16.47 -33.95
N ASN A 836 7.36 16.88 -35.22
CA ASN A 836 7.30 18.29 -35.65
C ASN A 836 5.87 18.91 -35.67
N SER A 837 4.99 18.59 -34.72
CA SER A 837 3.70 19.32 -34.65
C SER A 837 3.90 20.65 -33.91
N GLU A 838 3.75 21.78 -34.60
CA GLU A 838 3.58 23.08 -33.95
C GLU A 838 2.50 22.94 -32.85
N PRO A 839 2.78 23.31 -31.59
CA PRO A 839 1.77 23.29 -30.55
C PRO A 839 0.66 24.30 -30.87
N GLU A 840 -0.60 23.96 -30.62
CA GLU A 840 -1.76 24.87 -30.79
C GLU A 840 -1.61 26.20 -30.02
N LEU A 841 -0.71 26.25 -29.03
CA LEU A 841 -0.35 27.44 -28.27
C LEU A 841 0.20 28.61 -29.11
N GLN A 842 0.61 28.40 -30.38
CA GLN A 842 1.09 29.47 -31.27
C GLN A 842 0.04 30.05 -32.24
N LYS A 843 -1.20 29.54 -32.28
CA LYS A 843 -2.27 30.19 -33.07
C LYS A 843 -2.86 31.39 -32.32
N ARG A 844 -2.05 32.41 -32.05
CA ARG A 844 -2.56 33.78 -31.84
C ARG A 844 -2.56 34.49 -33.19
N HIS A 845 -3.69 35.10 -33.52
CA HIS A 845 -3.89 35.89 -34.73
C HIS A 845 -2.72 36.85 -34.96
N VAL A 846 -1.90 36.58 -35.97
CA VAL A 846 -1.07 37.59 -36.61
C VAL A 846 -2.05 38.49 -37.37
N ILE A 847 -2.46 39.59 -36.75
CA ILE A 847 -3.08 40.69 -37.49
C ILE A 847 -1.96 41.28 -38.35
N SER A 848 -2.07 41.04 -39.66
CA SER A 848 -1.22 41.68 -40.66
C SER A 848 -1.35 43.20 -40.56
N PRO A 849 -0.27 43.99 -40.67
CA PRO A 849 -0.38 45.43 -40.67
C PRO A 849 -1.02 45.90 -41.99
N PRO A 850 -1.93 46.89 -41.98
CA PRO A 850 -2.37 47.51 -43.22
C PRO A 850 -1.25 48.40 -43.79
N PRO A 851 -1.11 48.50 -45.12
CA PRO A 851 -0.15 49.38 -45.75
C PRO A 851 -0.70 50.82 -45.81
N ASN A 852 0.22 51.77 -45.67
CA ASN A 852 0.09 53.20 -45.93
C ASN A 852 -0.75 54.01 -44.92
N PHE A 853 -0.13 54.99 -44.26
CA PHE A 853 -0.38 56.39 -44.57
C PHE A 853 0.71 57.29 -43.96
N HIS A 854 1.12 58.24 -44.77
CA HIS A 854 2.09 59.29 -44.48
C HIS A 854 1.64 60.21 -43.33
N ASP A 855 2.65 60.69 -42.63
CA ASP A 855 2.88 62.09 -42.25
C ASP A 855 2.87 62.44 -40.75
N LEU A 856 3.99 63.04 -40.39
CA LEU A 856 4.42 63.52 -39.09
C LEU A 856 3.82 64.92 -38.89
N ARG A 857 2.96 65.09 -37.88
CA ARG A 857 2.61 66.34 -37.18
C ARG A 857 1.29 66.02 -36.46
N THR A 858 1.27 65.67 -35.19
CA THR A 858 1.15 66.66 -34.12
C THR A 858 1.40 65.91 -32.81
N PHE A 859 2.58 66.11 -32.23
CA PHE A 859 2.97 65.58 -30.93
C PHE A 859 3.43 66.79 -30.13
N LEU A 860 2.55 67.39 -29.33
CA LEU A 860 2.84 68.37 -28.28
C LEU A 860 1.53 68.83 -27.63
N ILE A 861 1.63 69.17 -26.34
CA ILE A 861 0.59 69.57 -25.37
C ILE A 861 -0.08 68.37 -24.68
N SER A 862 -0.11 68.18 -23.36
CA SER A 862 0.59 68.70 -22.17
C SER A 862 0.08 67.81 -21.01
N PHE A 863 0.96 67.16 -20.25
CA PHE A 863 1.29 67.52 -18.86
C PHE A 863 0.11 67.57 -17.86
N PHE A 864 0.11 66.58 -16.95
CA PHE A 864 0.21 66.74 -15.49
C PHE A 864 -0.91 67.46 -14.69
N LEU A 865 -1.16 66.87 -13.52
CA LEU A 865 -1.66 67.43 -12.24
C LEU A 865 -3.15 67.45 -11.88
N MET A 866 -3.34 67.04 -10.62
CA MET A 866 -4.30 67.51 -9.61
C MET A 866 -5.67 66.84 -9.46
N SER A 867 -5.68 65.83 -8.57
CA SER A 867 -6.37 65.79 -7.27
C SER A 867 -7.59 66.69 -6.98
N LEU A 868 -8.60 66.02 -6.38
CA LEU A 868 -9.56 66.47 -5.35
C LEU A 868 -10.67 67.46 -5.77
N PHE A 869 -11.93 67.04 -5.63
CA PHE A 869 -12.89 67.62 -4.67
C PHE A 869 -14.20 66.82 -4.60
N ALA A 870 -14.86 66.93 -3.45
CA ALA A 870 -15.90 66.06 -2.93
C ALA A 870 -17.35 66.57 -3.13
N ALA A 871 -18.27 65.63 -2.90
CA ALA A 871 -19.53 65.75 -2.15
C ALA A 871 -20.88 66.08 -2.84
N ALA A 872 -21.92 65.41 -2.29
CA ALA A 872 -23.36 65.70 -2.26
C ALA A 872 -24.22 65.35 -3.51
N ILE A 873 -25.44 64.77 -3.46
CA ILE A 873 -26.47 64.59 -2.40
C ILE A 873 -27.64 63.69 -2.91
N LYS A 874 -28.33 62.99 -1.97
CA LYS A 874 -29.75 62.48 -1.94
C LYS A 874 -30.21 61.37 -2.92
N ARG A 875 -30.60 60.18 -2.42
CA ARG A 875 -31.82 59.73 -1.69
C ARG A 875 -32.88 59.15 -2.63
N TYR A 876 -33.22 57.87 -2.46
CA TYR A 876 -34.61 57.40 -2.31
C TYR A 876 -34.65 56.15 -1.42
N THR A 877 -35.52 56.20 -0.42
CA THR A 877 -35.89 55.12 0.50
C THR A 877 -37.36 54.78 0.26
N LEU A 878 -37.71 53.49 0.25
CA LEU A 878 -39.00 52.98 0.73
C LEU A 878 -38.79 51.60 1.37
N SER A 879 -39.50 51.38 2.46
CA SER A 879 -39.57 50.25 3.39
C SER A 879 -41.09 50.06 3.71
N PRO A 880 -41.57 49.21 4.64
CA PRO A 880 -41.10 47.92 5.21
C PRO A 880 -42.22 46.83 5.16
N LEU A 881 -41.94 45.62 5.68
CA LEU A 881 -42.87 44.94 6.59
C LEU A 881 -42.09 44.10 7.62
N ALA A 882 -42.53 44.25 8.87
CA ALA A 882 -41.98 43.88 10.18
C ALA A 882 -42.31 42.40 10.55
N LYS A 883 -41.82 41.67 11.58
CA LYS A 883 -40.93 41.74 12.78
C LYS A 883 -41.07 40.32 13.47
N PRO A 884 -40.57 40.02 14.70
CA PRO A 884 -39.22 40.11 15.31
C PRO A 884 -38.84 38.81 16.09
N ILE A 885 -37.66 38.75 16.74
CA ILE A 885 -37.52 38.42 18.19
C ILE A 885 -36.11 38.78 18.69
N ILE A 886 -36.15 39.49 19.82
CA ILE A 886 -35.20 40.04 20.79
C ILE A 886 -33.95 39.20 21.14
N ARG A 887 -32.78 39.86 21.33
CA ARG A 887 -31.91 39.68 22.51
C ARG A 887 -30.88 40.81 22.74
N VAL A 888 -31.07 41.48 23.89
CA VAL A 888 -30.16 42.08 24.89
C VAL A 888 -28.70 42.41 24.50
N ASN A 889 -28.30 43.67 24.70
CA ASN A 889 -26.90 44.12 24.81
C ASN A 889 -26.36 43.90 26.24
N PRO A 890 -25.08 43.52 26.38
CA PRO A 890 -24.22 43.97 27.46
C PRO A 890 -23.05 44.85 26.94
N SER A 891 -22.60 45.75 27.81
CA SER A 891 -21.54 46.76 27.66
C SER A 891 -20.16 46.22 27.22
N PRO A 892 -19.22 47.08 26.75
CA PRO A 892 -18.09 46.67 25.90
C PRO A 892 -16.95 46.07 26.71
N ILE A 893 -16.66 44.78 26.47
CA ILE A 893 -15.42 44.15 26.93
C ILE A 893 -14.36 44.44 25.88
N THR A 894 -13.27 45.09 26.32
CA THR A 894 -12.08 45.42 25.54
C THR A 894 -11.50 44.17 24.87
N ALA A 895 -11.68 44.02 23.56
CA ALA A 895 -11.08 42.94 22.79
C ALA A 895 -9.57 43.17 22.67
N ARG A 896 -8.80 42.46 23.50
CA ARG A 896 -7.39 42.16 23.27
C ARG A 896 -7.25 40.65 23.30
N ALA A 897 -6.92 40.07 22.16
CA ALA A 897 -6.63 38.65 22.06
C ALA A 897 -5.40 38.48 21.17
N MET A 898 -4.26 38.19 21.79
CA MET A 898 -3.22 37.41 21.15
C MET A 898 -3.85 36.14 20.58
N HIS A 899 -3.80 35.99 19.26
CA HIS A 899 -4.28 34.80 18.56
C HIS A 899 -3.08 33.94 18.17
N ILE A 900 -3.14 32.66 18.50
CA ILE A 900 -2.09 31.68 18.20
C ILE A 900 -2.70 30.60 17.32
N GLN A 901 -2.24 30.51 16.07
CA GLN A 901 -2.58 29.44 15.17
C GLN A 901 -1.40 28.47 15.08
N SER A 902 -1.62 27.23 15.49
CA SER A 902 -0.70 26.13 15.21
C SER A 902 -0.78 25.76 13.75
N ILE A 903 0.39 25.54 13.14
CA ILE A 903 0.55 25.00 11.80
C ILE A 903 1.32 23.69 11.98
N PRO A 904 0.62 22.54 12.01
CA PRO A 904 1.26 21.23 12.03
C PRO A 904 2.18 21.08 10.81
N MET A 905 3.35 20.52 11.04
CA MET A 905 4.34 20.22 10.01
C MET A 905 4.76 18.75 10.09
N TRP A 906 4.93 18.12 8.92
CA TRP A 906 5.34 16.72 8.80
C TRP A 906 4.43 15.74 9.57
N GLU A 907 3.10 15.98 9.53
CA GLU A 907 2.11 15.11 10.16
C GLU A 907 2.29 13.65 9.70
N GLY A 908 2.42 12.73 10.67
CA GLY A 908 2.59 11.29 10.44
C GLY A 908 4.04 10.82 10.29
N THR A 909 5.04 11.71 10.25
CA THR A 909 6.46 11.32 10.11
C THR A 909 7.39 11.98 11.13
N GLY A 910 7.26 13.29 11.35
CA GLY A 910 8.08 14.06 12.30
C GLY A 910 7.27 14.83 13.35
N ASN A 911 6.00 15.13 13.06
CA ASN A 911 5.05 15.85 13.92
C ASN A 911 5.68 17.06 14.66
N ASN A 912 5.96 18.13 13.92
CA ASN A 912 6.49 19.40 14.44
C ASN A 912 5.45 20.52 14.27
N TYR A 913 5.64 21.68 14.88
CA TYR A 913 4.74 22.83 14.82
C TYR A 913 5.47 24.12 14.48
N ALA A 914 4.91 24.87 13.53
CA ALA A 914 5.12 26.30 13.41
C ALA A 914 3.96 27.05 14.05
N TYR A 915 4.18 28.28 14.52
CA TYR A 915 3.14 29.08 15.18
C TYR A 915 3.00 30.47 14.58
N LEU A 916 1.83 30.74 13.99
CA LEU A 916 1.47 32.10 13.59
C LEU A 916 0.82 32.81 14.77
N VAL A 917 1.53 33.79 15.32
CA VAL A 917 1.04 34.62 16.43
C VAL A 917 0.66 35.99 15.90
N SER A 918 -0.58 36.42 16.16
CA SER A 918 -1.09 37.71 15.70
C SER A 918 -1.73 38.52 16.82
N ASP A 919 -1.55 39.83 16.74
CA ASP A 919 -2.19 40.81 17.61
C ASP A 919 -3.49 41.29 16.95
N ASP A 920 -4.63 40.99 17.57
CA ASP A 920 -5.93 41.30 16.97
C ASP A 920 -6.16 42.79 16.74
N LYS A 921 -5.54 43.65 17.57
CA LYS A 921 -5.74 45.10 17.55
C LYS A 921 -4.98 45.78 16.42
N THR A 922 -3.69 45.46 16.26
CA THR A 922 -2.81 46.09 15.27
C THR A 922 -2.72 45.29 13.98
N LYS A 923 -3.18 44.04 13.99
CA LYS A 923 -2.98 43.03 12.94
C LYS A 923 -1.52 42.69 12.67
N GLU A 924 -0.58 43.12 13.52
CA GLU A 924 0.80 42.66 13.43
C GLU A 924 0.90 41.18 13.80
N ALA A 925 1.70 40.44 13.05
CA ALA A 925 1.91 39.01 13.25
C ALA A 925 3.38 38.64 13.14
N VAL A 926 3.74 37.50 13.73
CA VAL A 926 5.03 36.83 13.56
C VAL A 926 4.79 35.35 13.31
N ILE A 927 5.73 34.71 12.63
CA ILE A 927 5.76 33.26 12.46
C ILE A 927 6.93 32.69 13.25
N ILE A 928 6.66 31.70 14.09
CA ILE A 928 7.65 31.02 14.93
C ILE A 928 7.98 29.67 14.29
N ASP A 929 9.27 29.37 14.15
CA ASP A 929 9.84 28.14 13.61
C ASP A 929 9.20 27.67 12.27
N PRO A 930 9.21 28.50 11.21
CA PRO A 930 8.60 28.15 9.91
C PRO A 930 9.45 27.15 9.13
N ALA A 931 9.67 25.96 9.69
CA ALA A 931 10.68 25.05 9.22
C ALA A 931 10.34 24.33 7.91
N ASN A 932 9.05 24.11 7.63
CA ASN A 932 8.58 23.52 6.39
C ASN A 932 7.82 24.56 5.53
N PRO A 933 8.48 25.19 4.54
CA PRO A 933 7.85 26.19 3.69
C PRO A 933 6.61 25.69 2.92
N GLU A 934 6.54 24.41 2.57
CA GLU A 934 5.43 23.86 1.78
C GLU A 934 4.10 23.88 2.55
N GLU A 935 4.15 23.64 3.86
CA GLU A 935 2.98 23.66 4.75
C GLU A 935 2.75 25.04 5.35
N VAL A 936 3.83 25.79 5.66
CA VAL A 936 3.74 27.09 6.33
C VAL A 936 3.39 28.23 5.38
N LEU A 937 4.02 28.31 4.19
CA LEU A 937 3.83 29.45 3.28
C LEU A 937 2.39 29.61 2.77
N PRO A 938 1.63 28.53 2.46
CA PRO A 938 0.22 28.67 2.10
C PRO A 938 -0.61 29.36 3.18
N VAL A 939 -0.42 28.96 4.45
CA VAL A 939 -1.14 29.55 5.59
C VAL A 939 -0.75 31.02 5.76
N LEU A 940 0.54 31.35 5.71
CA LEU A 940 1.00 32.74 5.81
C LEU A 940 0.46 33.60 4.66
N ARG A 941 0.46 33.10 3.43
CA ARG A 941 -0.06 33.83 2.27
C ARG A 941 -1.56 34.06 2.38
N ASP A 942 -2.31 33.07 2.80
CA ASP A 942 -3.74 33.23 3.05
C ASP A 942 -3.98 34.29 4.13
N GLN A 943 -3.41 34.11 5.32
CA GLN A 943 -3.66 35.03 6.44
C GLN A 943 -3.18 36.47 6.21
N THR A 944 -2.14 36.68 5.40
CA THR A 944 -1.68 38.03 5.01
C THR A 944 -2.50 38.65 3.86
N SER A 945 -3.11 37.84 2.98
CA SER A 945 -3.90 38.35 1.85
C SER A 945 -5.40 38.46 2.14
N THR A 946 -5.98 37.44 2.77
CA THR A 946 -7.41 37.34 3.09
C THR A 946 -7.70 37.77 4.53
N GLY A 947 -6.82 37.40 5.48
CA GLY A 947 -6.94 37.73 6.91
C GLY A 947 -6.48 39.16 7.27
N GLY A 948 -5.81 39.86 6.35
CA GLY A 948 -5.32 41.22 6.56
C GLY A 948 -4.20 41.36 7.59
N LEU A 949 -3.53 40.25 7.96
CA LEU A 949 -2.41 40.27 8.89
C LEU A 949 -1.17 40.91 8.26
N LYS A 950 -0.45 41.70 9.05
CA LYS A 950 0.84 42.28 8.71
C LYS A 950 1.94 41.44 9.35
N LEU A 951 2.50 40.52 8.59
CA LEU A 951 3.63 39.71 9.05
C LEU A 951 4.88 40.59 9.17
N THR A 952 5.50 40.62 10.35
CA THR A 952 6.57 41.57 10.68
C THR A 952 7.93 40.93 10.89
N LYS A 953 7.99 39.71 11.42
CA LYS A 953 9.24 39.01 11.77
C LYS A 953 9.06 37.50 11.69
N ILE A 954 10.17 36.80 11.48
CA ILE A 954 10.31 35.36 11.78
C ILE A 954 10.98 35.25 13.15
N ILE A 955 10.48 34.36 14.00
CA ILE A 955 11.10 34.02 15.29
C ILE A 955 11.59 32.57 15.22
N ASN A 956 12.84 32.31 15.60
CA ASN A 956 13.34 30.95 15.77
C ASN A 956 13.75 30.65 17.18
N THR A 957 13.35 29.48 17.67
CA THR A 957 13.73 28.99 18.99
C THR A 957 15.18 28.53 19.03
N HIS A 958 15.63 27.77 18.01
CA HIS A 958 16.98 27.24 17.91
C HIS A 958 17.35 26.80 16.48
N HIS A 959 18.63 26.46 16.26
CA HIS A 959 19.19 26.34 14.90
C HIS A 959 18.87 25.06 14.12
N HIS A 960 18.24 24.05 14.72
CA HIS A 960 17.98 22.81 14.00
C HIS A 960 17.13 23.04 12.73
N GLY A 961 17.38 22.22 11.71
CA GLY A 961 16.79 22.41 10.38
C GLY A 961 15.27 22.25 10.35
N ASP A 962 14.72 21.44 11.25
CA ASP A 962 13.28 21.29 11.48
C ASP A 962 12.66 22.41 12.34
N HIS A 963 13.41 23.47 12.64
CA HIS A 963 12.91 24.74 13.22
C HIS A 963 13.25 25.95 12.35
N ALA A 964 14.53 26.09 11.98
CA ALA A 964 15.06 27.22 11.23
C ALA A 964 15.22 26.96 9.71
N GLY A 965 14.98 25.74 9.23
CA GLY A 965 15.29 25.34 7.84
C GLY A 965 14.50 26.12 6.78
N GLY A 966 13.26 26.49 7.08
CA GLY A 966 12.41 27.24 6.14
C GLY A 966 12.58 28.76 6.20
N ASN A 967 13.55 29.29 6.95
CA ASN A 967 13.82 30.73 7.03
C ASN A 967 14.14 31.33 5.67
N VAL A 968 14.98 30.67 4.86
CA VAL A 968 15.40 31.19 3.56
C VAL A 968 14.21 31.42 2.64
N ASP A 969 13.29 30.45 2.57
CA ASP A 969 12.12 30.53 1.72
C ASP A 969 11.07 31.51 2.27
N THR A 970 10.93 31.58 3.60
CA THR A 970 10.02 32.54 4.24
C THR A 970 10.51 33.98 4.04
N ILE A 971 11.81 34.24 4.15
CA ILE A 971 12.42 35.54 3.82
C ILE A 971 12.22 35.85 2.33
N LYS A 972 12.44 34.88 1.45
CA LYS A 972 12.23 35.07 0.00
C LYS A 972 10.78 35.42 -0.32
N ALA A 973 9.82 34.88 0.42
CA ALA A 973 8.40 35.13 0.24
C ALA A 973 7.92 36.47 0.82
N PHE A 974 8.47 36.91 1.96
CA PHE A 974 7.91 38.03 2.73
C PHE A 974 8.91 39.14 3.11
N GLY A 975 10.21 38.96 2.90
CA GLY A 975 11.24 39.98 3.15
C GLY A 975 11.44 40.34 4.62
N LEU A 976 11.30 39.38 5.53
CA LEU A 976 11.23 39.62 6.98
C LEU A 976 12.60 39.47 7.67
N PRO A 977 12.87 40.24 8.75
CA PRO A 977 13.98 39.96 9.65
C PRO A 977 13.71 38.70 10.48
N VAL A 978 14.78 37.97 10.82
CA VAL A 978 14.75 36.79 11.70
C VAL A 978 15.30 37.16 13.07
N ILE A 979 14.55 36.88 14.12
CA ILE A 979 15.00 37.00 15.52
C ILE A 979 15.07 35.60 16.12
N GLY A 980 16.17 35.22 16.75
CA GLY A 980 16.27 33.87 17.31
C GLY A 980 17.64 33.52 17.87
N GLY A 981 17.85 32.24 18.10
CA GLY A 981 19.16 31.69 18.46
C GLY A 981 20.23 32.15 17.48
N ARG A 982 21.43 32.44 18.01
CA ARG A 982 22.54 33.04 17.23
C ARG A 982 23.01 32.18 16.05
N ASP A 983 22.74 30.88 16.11
CA ASP A 983 23.20 29.91 15.12
C ASP A 983 22.08 29.56 14.12
N CYS A 984 20.87 30.14 14.28
CA CYS A 984 19.75 29.97 13.37
C CYS A 984 20.05 30.54 11.97
N ALA A 985 19.61 29.83 10.93
CA ALA A 985 19.80 30.24 9.55
C ALA A 985 19.22 31.64 9.30
N LYS A 986 20.06 32.56 8.79
CA LYS A 986 19.67 33.95 8.45
C LYS A 986 19.19 34.80 9.65
N VAL A 987 19.53 34.43 10.88
CA VAL A 987 19.25 35.27 12.06
C VAL A 987 19.86 36.66 11.90
N SER A 988 19.04 37.68 12.11
CA SER A 988 19.43 39.09 12.01
C SER A 988 19.63 39.74 13.37
N THR A 989 19.02 39.19 14.43
CA THR A 989 19.14 39.68 15.80
C THR A 989 18.96 38.52 16.77
N THR A 990 19.89 38.39 17.72
CA THR A 990 19.75 37.46 18.84
C THR A 990 19.45 38.26 20.10
N PRO A 991 18.24 38.14 20.69
CA PRO A 991 17.87 38.91 21.86
C PRO A 991 18.65 38.42 23.09
N GLU A 992 19.05 39.35 23.97
CA GLU A 992 19.69 38.99 25.25
C GLU A 992 18.69 38.30 26.19
N HIS A 993 19.18 37.48 27.13
CA HIS A 993 18.33 36.85 28.14
C HIS A 993 17.58 37.91 28.96
N ASN A 994 16.27 37.73 29.14
CA ASN A 994 15.33 38.65 29.77
C ASN A 994 15.09 39.98 29.04
N SER A 995 15.68 40.18 27.86
CA SER A 995 15.32 41.32 27.02
C SER A 995 13.87 41.21 26.54
N THR A 996 13.25 42.36 26.28
CA THR A 996 11.86 42.44 25.86
C THR A 996 11.71 43.21 24.57
N PHE A 997 10.72 42.83 23.77
CA PHE A 997 10.29 43.54 22.55
C PHE A 997 8.79 43.32 22.33
N GLU A 998 8.22 44.03 21.35
CA GLU A 998 6.77 44.02 21.11
C GLU A 998 6.43 43.49 19.70
N ILE A 999 5.25 42.87 19.60
CA ILE A 999 4.55 42.53 18.36
C ILE A 999 3.16 43.16 18.46
N GLY A 1000 2.92 44.29 17.79
CA GLY A 1000 1.70 45.05 18.02
C GLY A 1000 1.58 45.47 19.50
N SER A 1001 0.57 44.96 20.21
CA SER A 1001 0.40 45.17 21.65
C SER A 1001 0.83 43.99 22.54
N ILE A 1002 1.33 42.91 21.94
CA ILE A 1002 1.84 41.71 22.63
C ILE A 1002 3.26 41.98 23.12
N LYS A 1003 3.50 41.77 24.42
CA LYS A 1003 4.84 41.85 25.01
C LYS A 1003 5.53 40.50 24.88
N VAL A 1004 6.76 40.50 24.37
CA VAL A 1004 7.59 39.31 24.23
C VAL A 1004 8.83 39.44 25.10
N LYS A 1005 9.17 38.38 25.84
CA LYS A 1005 10.38 38.26 26.64
C LYS A 1005 11.19 37.05 26.17
N ALA A 1006 12.46 37.27 25.83
CA ALA A 1006 13.37 36.20 25.41
C ALA A 1006 14.03 35.51 26.62
N LEU A 1007 13.92 34.19 26.69
CA LEU A 1007 14.44 33.38 27.80
C LEU A 1007 15.45 32.39 27.24
N HIS A 1008 16.74 32.61 27.50
CA HIS A 1008 17.78 31.69 27.07
C HIS A 1008 17.68 30.39 27.87
N THR A 1009 17.60 29.28 27.15
CA THR A 1009 17.43 27.94 27.71
C THR A 1009 18.45 26.98 27.05
N PRO A 1010 19.76 27.28 27.13
CA PRO A 1010 20.77 26.44 26.50
C PRO A 1010 20.73 25.05 27.11
N CYS A 1011 20.63 24.02 26.28
CA CYS A 1011 20.96 22.63 26.63
C CYS A 1011 20.72 21.72 25.42
N HIS A 1012 19.50 21.77 24.87
CA HIS A 1012 19.17 21.04 23.65
C HIS A 1012 20.11 21.47 22.52
N THR A 1013 20.15 22.77 22.27
CA THR A 1013 21.27 23.45 21.63
C THR A 1013 21.77 24.58 22.54
N GLN A 1014 22.99 25.06 22.32
CA GLN A 1014 23.54 26.20 23.08
C GLN A 1014 22.90 27.53 22.70
N ASP A 1015 22.25 27.61 21.54
CA ASP A 1015 21.55 28.81 21.07
C ASP A 1015 20.04 28.80 21.35
N SER A 1016 19.54 27.81 22.09
CA SER A 1016 18.12 27.67 22.41
C SER A 1016 17.56 28.87 23.20
N ILE A 1017 16.48 29.46 22.69
CA ILE A 1017 15.71 30.55 23.30
C ILE A 1017 14.22 30.20 23.31
N CYS A 1018 13.61 30.23 24.49
CA CYS A 1018 12.15 30.21 24.65
C CYS A 1018 11.59 31.64 24.59
N PHE A 1019 10.44 31.82 23.95
CA PHE A 1019 9.78 33.13 23.82
C PHE A 1019 8.50 33.16 24.64
N TYR A 1020 8.52 33.93 25.73
CA TYR A 1020 7.35 34.16 26.56
C TYR A 1020 6.58 35.38 26.06
N MET A 1021 5.27 35.23 25.84
CA MET A 1021 4.39 36.25 25.28
C MET A 1021 3.22 36.54 26.21
N GLU A 1022 2.91 37.82 26.41
CA GLU A 1022 1.80 38.30 27.22
C GLU A 1022 0.96 39.35 26.51
N ASP A 1023 -0.37 39.18 26.56
CA ASP A 1023 -1.36 40.19 26.19
C ASP A 1023 -2.48 40.24 27.25
N GLY A 1024 -2.40 41.23 28.13
CA GLY A 1024 -3.33 41.37 29.25
C GLY A 1024 -3.27 40.17 30.20
N ASN A 1025 -4.32 39.32 30.16
CA ASN A 1025 -4.41 38.10 30.96
C ASN A 1025 -3.99 36.83 30.17
N GLY A 1026 -3.75 36.94 28.87
CA GLY A 1026 -3.30 35.81 28.04
C GLY A 1026 -1.79 35.65 28.12
N ARG A 1027 -1.32 34.42 28.41
CA ARG A 1027 0.09 34.07 28.55
C ARG A 1027 0.43 32.79 27.78
N ALA A 1028 1.49 32.84 26.99
CA ALA A 1028 1.99 31.69 26.23
C ALA A 1028 3.53 31.66 26.24
N VAL A 1029 4.12 30.47 26.18
CA VAL A 1029 5.55 30.30 25.97
C VAL A 1029 5.80 29.31 24.82
N PHE A 1030 6.64 29.73 23.88
CA PHE A 1030 7.09 28.92 22.75
C PHE A 1030 8.46 28.36 23.08
N THR A 1031 8.55 27.03 23.18
CA THR A 1031 9.68 26.38 23.86
C THR A 1031 10.63 25.63 22.92
N GLY A 1032 10.26 25.48 21.65
CA GLY A 1032 10.98 24.62 20.71
C GLY A 1032 11.18 23.25 21.34
N ASP A 1033 12.44 22.81 21.36
CA ASP A 1033 12.82 21.50 21.88
C ASP A 1033 13.35 21.53 23.32
N THR A 1034 13.28 22.68 24.00
CA THR A 1034 13.66 22.76 25.41
C THR A 1034 12.65 21.99 26.29
N LEU A 1035 11.37 22.35 26.18
CA LEU A 1035 10.27 21.77 26.96
C LEU A 1035 9.21 21.22 26.00
N PHE A 1036 8.85 19.95 26.18
CA PHE A 1036 7.72 19.29 25.53
C PHE A 1036 6.60 19.05 26.54
N ILE A 1037 5.37 18.82 26.06
CA ILE A 1037 4.30 18.42 26.97
C ILE A 1037 4.66 17.08 27.63
N GLY A 1038 4.79 17.09 28.95
CA GLY A 1038 5.20 15.93 29.75
C GLY A 1038 6.65 15.47 29.58
N GLY A 1039 7.53 16.23 28.90
CA GLY A 1039 8.92 15.85 28.70
C GLY A 1039 9.89 16.99 28.37
N CYS A 1040 11.11 16.67 27.97
CA CYS A 1040 12.09 17.65 27.48
C CYS A 1040 12.92 17.07 26.32
N GLY A 1041 13.63 17.95 25.61
CA GLY A 1041 14.57 17.61 24.55
C GLY A 1041 15.74 16.74 24.99
N ARG A 1042 16.42 16.17 24.00
CA ARG A 1042 17.74 15.55 24.22
C ARG A 1042 18.78 16.64 24.48
N PHE A 1043 19.81 16.31 25.26
CA PHE A 1043 20.88 17.24 25.61
C PHE A 1043 21.99 17.11 24.55
N PHE A 1044 21.73 17.57 23.31
CA PHE A 1044 22.68 17.38 22.22
C PHE A 1044 23.97 18.16 22.43
N GLU A 1045 23.86 19.41 22.89
CA GLU A 1045 25.01 20.30 23.05
C GLU A 1045 25.29 20.70 24.49
N GLY A 1046 24.42 20.33 25.43
CA GLY A 1046 24.48 20.81 26.80
C GLY A 1046 24.44 19.73 27.88
N THR A 1047 24.33 20.19 29.13
CA THR A 1047 24.50 19.33 30.31
C THR A 1047 23.22 19.23 31.16
N PRO A 1048 23.13 18.25 32.08
CA PRO A 1048 22.03 18.16 33.04
C PRO A 1048 21.86 19.43 33.88
N GLU A 1049 22.95 20.10 34.27
CA GLU A 1049 22.91 21.39 34.99
C GLU A 1049 22.19 22.44 34.16
N GLN A 1050 22.51 22.50 32.86
CA GLN A 1050 21.92 23.45 31.93
C GLN A 1050 20.43 23.17 31.70
N MET A 1051 20.01 21.91 31.51
CA MET A 1051 18.58 21.58 31.40
C MET A 1051 17.84 21.81 32.71
N HIS A 1052 18.46 21.49 33.85
CA HIS A 1052 17.87 21.75 35.16
C HIS A 1052 17.57 23.24 35.33
N LYS A 1053 18.55 24.10 35.03
CA LYS A 1053 18.37 25.55 35.03
C LYS A 1053 17.29 25.99 34.03
N ALA A 1054 17.32 25.49 32.80
CA ALA A 1054 16.34 25.85 31.77
C ALA A 1054 14.90 25.55 32.20
N LEU A 1055 14.63 24.33 32.68
CA LEU A 1055 13.27 23.91 33.04
C LEU A 1055 12.85 24.38 34.44
N ASN A 1056 13.69 24.15 35.45
CA ASN A 1056 13.31 24.27 36.86
C ASN A 1056 13.65 25.62 37.50
N GLU A 1057 14.49 26.44 36.86
CA GLU A 1057 14.73 27.82 37.30
C GLU A 1057 14.09 28.82 36.32
N THR A 1058 14.44 28.74 35.03
CA THR A 1058 13.98 29.71 34.03
C THR A 1058 12.50 29.54 33.69
N LEU A 1059 12.09 28.40 33.11
CA LEU A 1059 10.70 28.19 32.68
C LEU A 1059 9.74 28.01 33.86
N ALA A 1060 10.18 27.35 34.93
CA ALA A 1060 9.38 27.22 36.15
C ALA A 1060 9.13 28.55 36.88
N SER A 1061 9.93 29.60 36.63
CA SER A 1061 9.67 30.95 37.18
C SER A 1061 8.52 31.68 36.49
N LEU A 1062 8.04 31.19 35.34
CA LEU A 1062 6.89 31.77 34.65
C LEU A 1062 5.59 31.54 35.44
N PRO A 1063 4.58 32.42 35.28
CA PRO A 1063 3.27 32.23 35.89
C PRO A 1063 2.66 30.87 35.52
N ASP A 1064 2.06 30.19 36.50
CA ASP A 1064 1.53 28.83 36.34
C ASP A 1064 0.45 28.73 35.27
N ASP A 1065 -0.28 29.81 34.96
CA ASP A 1065 -1.31 29.86 33.92
C ASP A 1065 -0.76 30.07 32.50
N THR A 1066 0.57 30.10 32.33
CA THR A 1066 1.23 30.24 31.02
C THR A 1066 1.07 28.97 30.20
N LYS A 1067 0.43 29.06 29.02
CA LYS A 1067 0.26 27.93 28.09
C LYS A 1067 1.55 27.57 27.38
N VAL A 1068 1.81 26.28 27.19
CA VAL A 1068 3.04 25.76 26.57
C VAL A 1068 2.80 25.38 25.10
N TYR A 1069 3.68 25.85 24.23
CA TYR A 1069 3.69 25.60 22.79
C TYR A 1069 5.06 25.04 22.36
N PRO A 1070 5.22 23.70 22.30
CA PRO A 1070 6.49 23.04 21.98
C PRO A 1070 6.80 22.97 20.48
N GLY A 1071 8.00 22.54 20.12
CA GLY A 1071 8.37 22.15 18.75
C GLY A 1071 7.59 20.93 18.29
N HIS A 1072 7.90 19.77 18.88
CA HIS A 1072 7.32 18.48 18.46
C HIS A 1072 6.14 18.01 19.30
N GLU A 1073 5.26 17.23 18.67
CA GLU A 1073 4.20 16.46 19.33
C GLU A 1073 4.71 15.09 19.79
N TYR A 1074 5.38 15.09 20.94
CA TYR A 1074 5.91 13.87 21.59
C TYR A 1074 5.13 13.42 22.82
N THR A 1075 3.93 13.97 23.06
CA THR A 1075 3.23 13.79 24.33
C THR A 1075 2.97 12.34 24.68
N LYS A 1076 2.52 11.52 23.73
CA LYS A 1076 2.27 10.08 23.97
C LYS A 1076 3.54 9.34 24.41
N GLY A 1077 4.67 9.61 23.74
CA GLY A 1077 5.97 9.03 24.10
C GLY A 1077 6.45 9.53 25.47
N ASN A 1078 6.26 10.82 25.73
CA ASN A 1078 6.61 11.45 27.01
C ASN A 1078 5.78 10.88 28.17
N VAL A 1079 4.47 10.68 27.99
CA VAL A 1079 3.58 10.06 28.97
C VAL A 1079 3.98 8.62 29.26
N LYS A 1080 4.29 7.83 28.22
CA LYS A 1080 4.74 6.45 28.38
C LYS A 1080 5.98 6.38 29.28
N PHE A 1081 6.94 7.27 29.06
CA PHE A 1081 8.13 7.39 29.93
C PHE A 1081 7.77 7.91 31.33
N ALA A 1082 6.94 8.95 31.44
CA ALA A 1082 6.54 9.50 32.72
C ALA A 1082 5.88 8.44 33.61
N LYS A 1083 5.01 7.58 33.04
CA LYS A 1083 4.34 6.48 33.76
C LYS A 1083 5.30 5.40 34.25
N SER A 1084 6.48 5.22 33.63
CA SER A 1084 7.50 4.28 34.13
C SER A 1084 8.31 4.85 35.29
N VAL A 1085 8.27 6.17 35.48
CA VAL A 1085 9.04 6.90 36.51
C VAL A 1085 8.17 7.29 37.70
N LEU A 1086 6.95 7.78 37.46
CA LEU A 1086 6.04 8.30 38.47
C LEU A 1086 4.59 8.00 38.08
N ASN A 1087 3.79 7.49 39.00
CA ASN A 1087 2.38 7.18 38.76
C ASN A 1087 1.48 8.10 39.61
N ASN A 1088 1.13 9.27 39.06
CA ASN A 1088 0.25 10.23 39.71
C ASN A 1088 -0.96 10.60 38.83
N ASP A 1089 -1.97 11.24 39.44
CA ASP A 1089 -3.22 11.58 38.74
C ASP A 1089 -3.03 12.63 37.65
N ALA A 1090 -2.00 13.48 37.75
CA ALA A 1090 -1.69 14.46 36.71
C ALA A 1090 -1.17 13.78 35.42
N ILE A 1091 -0.33 12.76 35.55
CA ILE A 1091 0.15 11.95 34.42
C ILE A 1091 -0.99 11.13 33.81
N LYS A 1092 -1.90 10.58 34.63
CA LYS A 1092 -3.09 9.87 34.11
C LYS A 1092 -3.99 10.79 33.29
N LYS A 1093 -4.27 12.00 33.77
CA LYS A 1093 -5.07 12.99 33.03
C LYS A 1093 -4.40 13.41 31.73
N LEU A 1094 -3.07 13.55 31.73
CA LEU A 1094 -2.33 13.82 30.50
C LEU A 1094 -2.42 12.64 29.52
N ASP A 1095 -2.29 11.41 30.01
CA ASP A 1095 -2.42 10.19 29.20
C ASP A 1095 -3.79 10.16 28.52
N GLU A 1096 -4.86 10.23 29.30
CA GLU A 1096 -6.24 10.28 28.81
C GLU A 1096 -6.44 11.36 27.74
N TYR A 1097 -5.94 12.57 28.00
CA TYR A 1097 -6.04 13.66 27.04
C TYR A 1097 -5.25 13.37 25.75
N SER A 1098 -4.02 12.87 25.87
CA SER A 1098 -3.15 12.57 24.73
C SER A 1098 -3.67 11.40 23.89
N GLN A 1099 -4.37 10.43 24.48
CA GLN A 1099 -5.03 9.36 23.73
C GLN A 1099 -6.25 9.89 22.96
N ALA A 1100 -7.00 10.81 23.56
CA ALA A 1100 -8.21 11.37 22.97
C ALA A 1100 -7.97 12.48 21.93
N ASN A 1101 -6.78 13.09 21.90
CA ASN A 1101 -6.49 14.25 21.06
C ASN A 1101 -5.21 14.05 20.25
N LYS A 1102 -5.24 14.45 18.98
CA LYS A 1102 -4.07 14.42 18.09
C LYS A 1102 -3.04 15.49 18.41
N GLU A 1103 -3.49 16.59 19.02
CA GLU A 1103 -2.71 17.80 19.28
C GLU A 1103 -2.86 18.22 20.74
N THR A 1104 -1.74 18.52 21.40
CA THR A 1104 -1.70 18.85 22.84
C THR A 1104 -1.13 20.23 23.14
N GLN A 1105 -0.46 20.86 22.16
CA GLN A 1105 0.10 22.19 22.26
C GLN A 1105 -0.97 23.25 22.57
N GLY A 1106 -0.64 24.18 23.48
CA GLY A 1106 -1.56 25.23 23.91
C GLY A 1106 -2.73 24.77 24.80
N LYS A 1107 -2.76 23.49 25.19
CA LYS A 1107 -3.79 22.92 26.09
C LYS A 1107 -3.31 22.82 27.54
N PHE A 1108 -2.01 22.67 27.75
CA PHE A 1108 -1.38 22.55 29.06
C PHE A 1108 -0.58 23.80 29.41
N THR A 1109 -0.41 24.01 30.72
CA THR A 1109 0.28 25.19 31.27
C THR A 1109 1.57 24.83 31.99
N ILE A 1110 2.42 25.81 32.29
CA ILE A 1110 3.62 25.62 33.14
C ILE A 1110 3.23 25.03 34.50
N GLY A 1111 2.09 25.42 35.07
CA GLY A 1111 1.56 24.86 36.30
C GLY A 1111 1.14 23.39 36.18
N ASP A 1112 0.70 22.96 34.99
CA ASP A 1112 0.44 21.55 34.70
C ASP A 1112 1.76 20.79 34.54
N GLU A 1113 2.72 21.32 33.78
CA GLU A 1113 4.05 20.73 33.56
C GLU A 1113 4.75 20.41 34.89
N LYS A 1114 4.69 21.31 35.87
CA LYS A 1114 5.21 21.07 37.25
C LYS A 1114 4.56 19.85 37.95
N LYS A 1115 3.37 19.41 37.53
CA LYS A 1115 2.63 18.28 38.14
C LYS A 1115 2.86 16.94 37.43
N HIS A 1116 2.93 16.93 36.10
CA HIS A 1116 3.03 15.71 35.29
C HIS A 1116 4.37 15.49 34.56
N ASN A 1117 5.21 16.52 34.39
CA ASN A 1117 6.49 16.39 33.71
C ASN A 1117 7.58 15.97 34.69
N VAL A 1118 8.05 14.73 34.56
CA VAL A 1118 9.04 14.16 35.49
C VAL A 1118 10.37 14.92 35.51
N PHE A 1119 10.72 15.64 34.43
CA PHE A 1119 11.92 16.47 34.36
C PHE A 1119 11.78 17.82 35.10
N MET A 1120 10.55 18.24 35.41
CA MET A 1120 10.25 19.41 36.26
C MET A 1120 10.02 19.03 37.73
N ARG A 1121 10.29 17.77 38.09
CA ARG A 1121 10.01 17.17 39.40
C ARG A 1121 11.24 16.48 39.99
N VAL A 1122 12.43 16.98 39.70
CA VAL A 1122 13.71 16.37 40.11
C VAL A 1122 13.94 16.30 41.63
N GLN A 1123 13.09 16.96 42.43
CA GLN A 1123 13.09 16.89 43.89
C GLN A 1123 12.00 15.94 44.45
N ASP A 1124 11.22 15.29 43.59
CA ASP A 1124 10.17 14.37 44.00
C ASP A 1124 10.80 13.10 44.63
N PRO A 1125 10.41 12.72 45.87
CA PRO A 1125 11.03 11.59 46.56
C PRO A 1125 10.92 10.25 45.82
N GLU A 1126 9.85 10.03 45.05
CA GLU A 1126 9.69 8.80 44.27
C GLU A 1126 10.64 8.78 43.07
N ILE A 1127 10.83 9.94 42.43
CA ILE A 1127 11.77 10.13 41.32
C ILE A 1127 13.22 10.00 41.80
N GLN A 1128 13.57 10.55 42.96
CA GLN A 1128 14.89 10.38 43.56
C GLN A 1128 15.17 8.91 43.89
N LYS A 1129 14.16 8.19 44.39
CA LYS A 1129 14.25 6.77 44.69
C LYS A 1129 14.48 5.93 43.43
N ILE A 1130 13.75 6.18 42.34
CA ILE A 1130 13.88 5.38 41.11
C ILE A 1130 15.19 5.67 40.36
N THR A 1131 15.67 6.92 40.41
CA THR A 1131 16.94 7.30 39.80
C THR A 1131 18.16 6.93 40.65
N GLY A 1132 17.97 6.69 41.95
CA GLY A 1132 19.06 6.45 42.90
C GLY A 1132 19.93 7.70 43.17
N LYS A 1133 19.44 8.89 42.81
CA LYS A 1133 20.14 10.18 42.94
C LYS A 1133 19.35 11.11 43.86
N LYS A 1134 20.06 11.99 44.57
CA LYS A 1134 19.46 12.97 45.51
C LYS A 1134 19.63 14.41 45.04
N GLU A 1135 20.76 14.73 44.42
CA GLU A 1135 21.01 16.07 43.91
C GLU A 1135 20.17 16.32 42.64
N PRO A 1136 19.43 17.44 42.53
CA PRO A 1136 18.51 17.71 41.42
C PRO A 1136 19.12 17.58 40.02
N VAL A 1137 20.37 18.01 39.87
CA VAL A 1137 21.15 17.91 38.62
C VAL A 1137 21.44 16.46 38.26
N ASP A 1138 21.86 15.64 39.23
CA ASP A 1138 22.12 14.21 39.01
C ASP A 1138 20.84 13.47 38.64
N VAL A 1139 19.71 13.85 39.27
CA VAL A 1139 18.38 13.30 38.95
C VAL A 1139 17.98 13.67 37.52
N MET A 1140 18.19 14.92 37.09
CA MET A 1140 17.97 15.37 35.71
C MET A 1140 18.76 14.51 34.70
N GLY A 1141 20.05 14.29 34.97
CA GLY A 1141 20.91 13.47 34.13
C GLY A 1141 20.47 12.00 34.08
N ALA A 1142 20.10 11.43 35.24
CA ALA A 1142 19.61 10.07 35.32
C ALA A 1142 18.28 9.87 34.55
N LEU A 1143 17.32 10.79 34.70
CA LEU A 1143 16.06 10.75 33.95
C LEU A 1143 16.27 10.83 32.44
N ARG A 1144 17.17 11.70 31.98
CA ARG A 1144 17.49 11.83 30.56
C ARG A 1144 18.09 10.53 30.01
N ALA A 1145 19.06 9.96 30.73
CA ALA A 1145 19.68 8.69 30.37
C ALA A 1145 18.70 7.51 30.38
N MET A 1146 17.71 7.51 31.29
CA MET A 1146 16.63 6.52 31.29
C MET A 1146 15.73 6.69 30.07
N LYS A 1147 15.34 7.93 29.73
CA LYS A 1147 14.48 8.22 28.58
C LYS A 1147 15.15 7.97 27.24
N ASP A 1148 16.47 8.13 27.14
CA ASP A 1148 17.22 7.82 25.91
C ASP A 1148 17.30 6.31 25.63
N LYS A 1149 17.02 5.47 26.64
CA LYS A 1149 16.98 4.00 26.53
C LYS A 1149 15.55 3.44 26.41
N SER A 1150 14.52 4.27 26.59
CA SER A 1150 13.12 3.84 26.74
C SER A 1150 12.32 3.79 25.46
#